data_AF-A0A0P7WZF5-F1
#
_entry.id   AF-A0A0P7WZF5-F1
#
_cell.length_a   1.000
_cell.length_b   1.000
_cell.length_c   1.000
_cell.angle_alpha   90.00
_cell.angle_beta   90.00
_cell.angle_gamma   90.00
#
_symmetry.space_group_name_H-M   'P 1'
#
loop_
_entity.id
_entity.type
_entity.pdbx_description
1 polymer ?
#
loop_
_entity_poly.entity_id
_entity_poly.type
_entity_poly.pdbx_seq_one_letter_code
_entity_poly.pdbx_strand_id
1 'polypeptide(L)'
;MKECRPAGKQLLIVWLCLLLAGSTAYAQQREQGAEGENGLTTQSNEEGSGSALVRFSARDSLTFQLRGSREARLFGNARVSHTAGELTSGRITLNLDETTMSAQALTPGDTLSEPVLEREGDRIRSQRILFNYETEKGKFDVARVRMDEASVTGNQVKRVAPHVIFIREGIYSTCDLDHPHYYIQADRMKIVDEDEIFFTRARLYILDIPYPLVFPFGLIPSQMRQKRSGLLEPSYVFQDQRDRGLGVQNLGWFQYFNDNITSTLRGDIFTSGTFLIDSRTQYNYQNRYRGSVTLSYSRDRGLEPTDPDFSKNTQQLLQINHQQTISPYASFNTDLTLRTSQFYNRNSYDIDDRANTSTTSRISYNYRHPDGLYTLGANISQTQNFRDNSVSLQGPTVNFSLRRQTPFQPAVRRTNPKWYESFSYGYNNRFNSRFSFNPLDGTDSEISWIEALLRPSKYREATGDNGYIDVGFIQSADATSQLLPSDYINLTATVRYNEYWYPQTIRRVFDPRQNRVTEEIERGFATARDFNTSLSLGTTIYGTSTAQFRTLEGFRHTMRPSVSYNYRPDFSSDFWGFYRSVPTDTLGNTQRYSIFQRGVFGGPGAGEQQAIAFSLDNVFETKQVKRDSTGRRNEQIIRIIDNLRASVAYNFAAEQFNLSPLQLNMNSRVLPDISFNASATMNFYDTDSTGRAVPQYLWDNGNGFARLTNFRFSASTQFSPGQRSQIQPYQYRNPRYYDPFDQSEFRLFDETFNDYPVQPLDVAWALNLSFSYSWQRVNNDTRKSAILNANNIRIRLTPEWEFTTSLGYDFIEQNLTPTRFSVRRNLHCWNMSFDWNPFGDFQYYLFRLSVTDTQIQGLMQMLPGLNNLDRSSSPINRR
;
A
#
# COMPACT_ATOMS: atom_id res chain seq x y z
N MET A 1 14.86 -4.75 58.61
CA MET A 1 15.24 -3.92 59.77
C MET A 1 14.84 -2.48 59.48
N LYS A 2 13.97 -1.94 60.35
CA LYS A 2 13.59 -0.52 60.58
C LYS A 2 12.94 0.23 59.39
N GLU A 3 11.62 0.32 59.26
CA GLU A 3 10.59 1.03 60.05
C GLU A 3 10.75 2.55 60.20
N CYS A 4 9.71 3.25 59.71
CA CYS A 4 8.96 4.40 60.27
C CYS A 4 8.61 5.38 59.13
N ARG A 5 7.44 5.99 58.96
CA ARG A 5 6.03 5.93 59.43
C ARG A 5 5.41 7.26 58.89
N PRO A 6 4.07 7.46 58.92
CA PRO A 6 3.33 8.35 58.03
C PRO A 6 2.67 9.54 58.76
N ALA A 7 2.01 10.44 58.02
CA ALA A 7 0.68 11.03 58.31
C ALA A 7 0.43 12.34 57.54
N GLY A 8 -0.82 12.59 57.16
CA GLY A 8 -1.30 13.91 56.73
C GLY A 8 -2.48 13.87 55.75
N LYS A 9 -3.67 13.52 56.24
CA LYS A 9 -4.96 13.67 55.54
C LYS A 9 -5.57 15.05 55.87
N GLN A 10 -6.37 15.53 54.90
CA GLN A 10 -7.41 16.58 54.95
C GLN A 10 -6.98 18.04 54.69
N LEU A 11 -7.43 18.59 53.55
CA LEU A 11 -8.41 19.68 53.53
C LEU A 11 -8.98 19.90 52.10
N LEU A 12 -10.32 19.93 52.03
CA LEU A 12 -11.22 20.64 51.10
C LEU A 12 -11.03 20.49 49.57
N ILE A 13 -11.96 19.83 48.85
CA ILE A 13 -13.23 20.41 48.35
C ILE A 13 -12.99 21.78 47.70
N VAL A 14 -12.89 21.83 46.36
CA VAL A 14 -13.25 23.00 45.50
C VAL A 14 -13.17 22.69 43.97
N TRP A 15 -12.60 21.59 43.48
CA TRP A 15 -12.45 21.38 42.02
C TRP A 15 -13.23 20.20 41.41
N LEU A 16 -14.51 20.04 41.80
CA LEU A 16 -15.45 19.07 41.19
C LEU A 16 -16.68 19.74 40.54
N CYS A 17 -16.54 20.96 39.99
CA CYS A 17 -17.65 21.68 39.33
C CYS A 17 -17.28 22.37 38.00
N LEU A 18 -16.25 21.93 37.26
CA LEU A 18 -15.83 22.66 36.06
C LEU A 18 -15.43 21.82 34.83
N LEU A 19 -15.93 20.59 34.67
CA LEU A 19 -15.75 19.81 33.43
C LEU A 19 -16.99 18.93 33.10
N LEU A 20 -18.18 19.52 33.17
CA LEU A 20 -19.42 18.97 32.60
C LEU A 20 -20.20 20.10 31.92
N ALA A 21 -19.68 20.58 30.78
CA ALA A 21 -20.41 21.33 29.76
C ALA A 21 -19.43 21.60 28.60
N GLY A 22 -19.75 21.16 27.39
CA GLY A 22 -18.92 21.45 26.21
C GLY A 22 -18.94 20.39 25.14
N SER A 23 -20.13 20.06 24.66
CA SER A 23 -20.36 19.52 23.32
C SER A 23 -19.77 20.47 22.27
N THR A 24 -19.06 19.93 21.27
CA THR A 24 -19.37 20.02 19.83
C THR A 24 -18.10 19.96 18.98
N ALA A 25 -18.17 19.08 17.99
CA ALA A 25 -17.18 18.84 16.97
C ALA A 25 -17.10 20.03 16.00
N TYR A 26 -15.87 20.43 15.67
CA TYR A 26 -15.58 21.27 14.52
C TYR A 26 -15.49 20.39 13.28
N ALA A 27 -16.48 20.49 12.40
CA ALA A 27 -16.38 20.11 10.99
C ALA A 27 -16.71 21.35 10.17
N GLN A 28 -15.67 21.97 9.59
CA GLN A 28 -15.81 23.03 8.59
C GLN A 28 -16.12 22.38 7.25
N GLN A 29 -17.32 22.60 6.71
CA GLN A 29 -17.61 22.38 5.31
C GLN A 29 -18.23 23.66 4.72
N ARG A 30 -17.63 24.09 3.61
CA ARG A 30 -17.93 25.32 2.86
C ARG A 30 -19.32 25.24 2.24
N GLU A 31 -20.16 26.23 2.51
CA GLU A 31 -21.33 26.56 1.69
C GLU A 31 -20.88 27.34 0.44
N GLN A 32 -21.28 26.86 -0.73
CA GLN A 32 -21.41 27.65 -1.95
C GLN A 32 -22.91 27.82 -2.22
N GLY A 33 -23.33 29.07 -2.36
CA GLY A 33 -24.71 29.43 -2.62
C GLY A 33 -25.18 29.04 -4.01
N ALA A 34 -26.44 28.65 -4.08
CA ALA A 34 -27.26 28.71 -5.28
C ALA A 34 -28.66 29.20 -4.85
N GLU A 35 -28.94 30.45 -5.15
CA GLU A 35 -30.29 31.02 -5.12
C GLU A 35 -31.15 30.35 -6.19
N GLY A 36 -32.34 29.91 -5.80
CA GLY A 36 -33.39 29.42 -6.68
C GLY A 36 -34.70 29.41 -5.91
N GLU A 37 -35.56 30.38 -6.23
CA GLU A 37 -36.82 30.72 -5.58
C GLU A 37 -37.74 29.50 -5.33
N ASN A 38 -38.15 29.31 -4.08
CA ASN A 38 -39.35 28.54 -3.75
C ASN A 38 -40.24 29.42 -2.85
N GLY A 39 -41.45 29.70 -3.34
CA GLY A 39 -42.48 30.44 -2.63
C GLY A 39 -42.87 29.72 -1.34
N LEU A 40 -42.74 30.43 -0.22
CA LEU A 40 -43.24 30.00 1.08
C LEU A 40 -44.78 30.04 1.08
N THR A 41 -45.40 28.88 1.30
CA THR A 41 -46.69 28.81 2.00
C THR A 41 -46.43 28.29 3.41
N THR A 42 -46.42 29.23 4.36
CA THR A 42 -46.50 29.00 5.80
C THR A 42 -47.88 28.42 6.14
N GLN A 43 -47.95 27.20 6.68
CA GLN A 43 -49.06 26.79 7.53
C GLN A 43 -48.53 26.57 8.95
N SER A 44 -49.13 27.32 9.86
CA SER A 44 -48.93 27.32 11.31
C SER A 44 -49.36 25.99 11.93
N ASN A 45 -48.47 25.37 12.71
CA ASN A 45 -48.84 24.36 13.69
C ASN A 45 -49.38 25.05 14.94
N GLU A 46 -50.67 24.91 15.21
CA GLU A 46 -51.22 25.08 16.56
C GLU A 46 -51.37 23.71 17.21
N GLU A 47 -50.64 23.51 18.32
CA GLU A 47 -50.89 22.43 19.27
C GLU A 47 -52.20 22.71 20.02
N GLY A 48 -53.26 22.02 19.58
CA GLY A 48 -54.51 21.90 20.31
C GLY A 48 -54.88 20.42 20.42
N SER A 49 -55.08 19.94 21.65
CA SER A 49 -55.65 18.63 21.98
C SER A 49 -57.09 18.52 21.43
N GLY A 50 -57.20 18.16 20.16
CA GLY A 50 -58.44 17.86 19.47
C GLY A 50 -58.19 16.65 18.57
N SER A 51 -59.08 15.66 18.63
CA SER A 51 -59.11 14.49 17.74
C SER A 51 -58.62 14.84 16.34
N ALA A 52 -57.53 14.21 15.90
CA ALA A 52 -56.91 14.47 14.61
C ALA A 52 -57.97 14.45 13.48
N LEU A 53 -58.12 15.58 12.81
CA LEU A 53 -59.23 15.81 11.88
C LEU A 53 -58.97 15.05 10.58
N VAL A 54 -59.85 14.11 10.22
CA VAL A 54 -59.76 13.40 8.93
C VAL A 54 -60.22 14.34 7.82
N ARG A 55 -59.30 14.79 6.97
CA ARG A 55 -59.60 15.60 5.78
C ARG A 55 -59.72 14.68 4.58
N PHE A 56 -60.79 14.80 3.81
CA PHE A 56 -60.96 13.98 2.60
C PHE A 56 -61.43 14.83 1.42
N SER A 57 -61.01 14.46 0.22
CA SER A 57 -61.38 15.10 -1.04
C SER A 57 -61.51 14.06 -2.14
N ALA A 58 -62.43 14.31 -3.07
CA ALA A 58 -62.68 13.48 -4.25
C ALA A 58 -62.92 14.40 -5.44
N ARG A 59 -62.40 14.02 -6.62
CA ARG A 59 -62.60 14.80 -7.85
C ARG A 59 -63.92 14.48 -8.54
N ASP A 60 -64.33 13.21 -8.50
CA ASP A 60 -65.52 12.75 -9.24
C ASP A 60 -66.76 12.76 -8.35
N SER A 61 -66.80 11.91 -7.32
CA SER A 61 -67.98 11.82 -6.44
C SER A 61 -67.65 11.36 -5.02
N LEU A 62 -68.53 11.76 -4.08
CA LEU A 62 -68.50 11.39 -2.67
C LEU A 62 -69.89 10.90 -2.27
N THR A 63 -69.98 9.69 -1.73
CA THR A 63 -71.25 9.12 -1.24
C THR A 63 -71.13 8.74 0.23
N PHE A 64 -72.17 9.06 1.01
CA PHE A 64 -72.27 8.66 2.42
C PHE A 64 -73.41 7.68 2.59
N GLN A 65 -73.12 6.58 3.27
CA GLN A 65 -74.12 5.67 3.83
C GLN A 65 -74.07 5.85 5.35
N LEU A 66 -75.19 6.31 5.94
CA LEU A 66 -75.28 6.60 7.38
C LEU A 66 -76.30 5.71 8.10
N ARG A 67 -77.05 4.89 7.36
CA ARG A 67 -78.00 3.92 7.92
C ARG A 67 -77.38 2.52 7.86
N GLY A 68 -77.30 1.86 9.02
CA GLY A 68 -76.74 0.51 9.17
C GLY A 68 -75.23 0.51 9.46
N SER A 69 -74.43 1.09 8.57
CA SER A 69 -73.00 1.38 8.76
C SER A 69 -72.71 2.82 8.35
N ARG A 70 -71.76 3.48 9.03
CA ARG A 70 -71.29 4.84 8.69
C ARG A 70 -70.11 4.74 7.73
N GLU A 71 -70.42 4.66 6.43
CA GLU A 71 -69.41 4.55 5.37
C GLU A 71 -69.39 5.79 4.47
N ALA A 72 -68.19 6.25 4.12
CA ALA A 72 -67.95 7.27 3.11
C ALA A 72 -67.16 6.67 1.94
N ARG A 73 -67.65 6.79 0.70
CA ARG A 73 -66.95 6.31 -0.50
C ARG A 73 -66.59 7.50 -1.40
N LEU A 74 -65.30 7.66 -1.66
CA LEU A 74 -64.70 8.70 -2.49
C LEU A 74 -64.24 8.11 -3.82
N PHE A 75 -64.52 8.80 -4.92
CA PHE A 75 -64.17 8.37 -6.28
C PHE A 75 -63.44 9.48 -7.06
N GLY A 76 -62.56 9.07 -7.97
CA GLY A 76 -61.83 9.95 -8.88
C GLY A 76 -60.72 10.70 -8.16
N ASN A 77 -59.50 10.15 -8.15
CA ASN A 77 -58.34 10.70 -7.43
C ASN A 77 -58.68 11.14 -6.00
N ALA A 78 -59.31 10.22 -5.25
CA ALA A 78 -59.66 10.42 -3.86
C ALA A 78 -58.39 10.57 -3.02
N ARG A 79 -58.44 11.49 -2.06
CA ARG A 79 -57.36 11.76 -1.10
C ARG A 79 -57.94 11.88 0.28
N VAL A 80 -57.38 11.16 1.24
CA VAL A 80 -57.69 11.26 2.67
C VAL A 80 -56.40 11.56 3.42
N SER A 81 -56.37 12.66 4.17
CA SER A 81 -55.23 13.07 4.98
C SER A 81 -55.61 13.06 6.46
N HIS A 82 -54.77 12.44 7.28
CA HIS A 82 -54.85 12.36 8.73
C HIS A 82 -53.45 12.54 9.33
N THR A 83 -53.32 12.77 10.64
CA THR A 83 -52.00 12.84 11.30
C THR A 83 -51.19 11.55 11.15
N ALA A 84 -51.87 10.41 11.02
CA ALA A 84 -51.25 9.10 10.78
C ALA A 84 -50.81 8.86 9.32
N GLY A 85 -51.08 9.77 8.38
CA GLY A 85 -50.67 9.66 6.98
C GLY A 85 -51.71 10.16 5.96
N GLU A 86 -51.28 10.23 4.70
CA GLU A 86 -52.09 10.61 3.54
C GLU A 86 -52.30 9.40 2.61
N LEU A 87 -53.55 9.04 2.35
CA LEU A 87 -53.94 7.96 1.45
C LEU A 87 -54.57 8.55 0.19
N THR A 88 -53.99 8.24 -0.96
CA THR A 88 -54.51 8.62 -2.29
C THR A 88 -54.85 7.37 -3.10
N SER A 89 -55.96 7.38 -3.85
CA SER A 89 -56.37 6.26 -4.69
C SER A 89 -57.49 6.65 -5.65
N GLY A 90 -57.77 5.84 -6.67
CA GLY A 90 -58.95 5.99 -7.51
C GLY A 90 -60.27 5.89 -6.75
N ARG A 91 -60.34 4.94 -5.79
CA ARG A 91 -61.47 4.73 -4.89
C ARG A 91 -61.00 4.54 -3.45
N ILE A 92 -61.55 5.31 -2.52
CA ILE A 92 -61.32 5.15 -1.07
C ILE A 92 -62.66 4.99 -0.35
N THR A 93 -62.81 3.92 0.42
CA THR A 93 -63.95 3.69 1.33
C THR A 93 -63.48 3.87 2.76
N LEU A 94 -64.02 4.84 3.48
CA LEU A 94 -63.84 4.97 4.93
C LEU A 94 -65.02 4.34 5.65
N ASN A 95 -64.74 3.43 6.58
CA ASN A 95 -65.68 3.00 7.59
C ASN A 95 -65.41 3.81 8.86
N LEU A 96 -66.34 4.70 9.21
CA LEU A 96 -66.23 5.60 10.35
C LEU A 96 -66.52 4.88 11.68
N ASP A 97 -67.21 3.74 11.66
CA ASP A 97 -67.50 2.96 12.87
C ASP A 97 -66.28 2.12 13.30
N GLU A 98 -65.53 1.59 12.34
CA GLU A 98 -64.34 0.76 12.58
C GLU A 98 -63.02 1.53 12.50
N THR A 99 -63.07 2.84 12.23
CA THR A 99 -61.90 3.69 11.94
C THR A 99 -60.96 3.11 10.87
N THR A 100 -61.52 2.39 9.88
CA THR A 100 -60.78 1.76 8.78
C THR A 100 -60.96 2.49 7.45
N MET A 101 -59.94 2.43 6.62
CA MET A 101 -59.93 2.94 5.24
C MET A 101 -59.51 1.82 4.32
N SER A 102 -60.25 1.64 3.23
CA SER A 102 -59.97 0.67 2.17
C SER A 102 -59.80 1.42 0.85
N ALA A 103 -58.61 1.33 0.27
CA ALA A 103 -58.27 1.98 -0.99
C ALA A 103 -57.95 0.95 -2.07
N GLN A 104 -58.41 1.21 -3.30
CA GLN A 104 -58.14 0.43 -4.50
C GLN A 104 -58.26 1.30 -5.75
N ALA A 105 -57.68 0.85 -6.86
CA ALA A 105 -57.85 1.50 -8.16
C ALA A 105 -59.33 1.50 -8.60
N LEU A 106 -59.71 2.43 -9.48
CA LEU A 106 -61.07 2.50 -10.02
C LEU A 106 -61.42 1.27 -10.87
N THR A 107 -60.45 0.79 -11.65
CA THR A 107 -60.55 -0.42 -12.46
C THR A 107 -59.35 -1.33 -12.19
N PRO A 108 -59.51 -2.67 -12.26
CA PRO A 108 -58.39 -3.59 -12.17
C PRO A 108 -57.34 -3.29 -13.26
N GLY A 109 -56.08 -3.07 -12.87
CA GLY A 109 -54.98 -2.76 -13.80
C GLY A 109 -54.72 -1.28 -14.08
N ASP A 110 -55.52 -0.36 -13.53
CA ASP A 110 -55.24 1.08 -13.62
C ASP A 110 -54.11 1.49 -12.65
N THR A 111 -52.91 1.63 -13.21
CA THR A 111 -51.68 2.01 -12.47
C THR A 111 -51.61 3.49 -12.10
N LEU A 112 -52.42 4.35 -12.72
CA LEU A 112 -52.45 5.79 -12.41
C LEU A 112 -53.29 6.09 -11.17
N SER A 113 -54.28 5.25 -10.88
CA SER A 113 -55.15 5.37 -9.72
C SER A 113 -54.88 4.35 -8.61
N GLU A 114 -53.71 3.70 -8.65
CA GLU A 114 -53.25 2.79 -7.60
C GLU A 114 -53.20 3.48 -6.22
N PRO A 115 -53.61 2.78 -5.15
CA PRO A 115 -53.46 3.25 -3.78
C PRO A 115 -52.01 3.61 -3.42
N VAL A 116 -51.84 4.81 -2.87
CA VAL A 116 -50.57 5.27 -2.30
C VAL A 116 -50.82 5.81 -0.91
N LEU A 117 -50.13 5.24 0.09
CA LEU A 117 -50.09 5.74 1.46
C LEU A 117 -48.74 6.46 1.67
N GLU A 118 -48.78 7.73 2.03
CA GLU A 118 -47.62 8.57 2.36
C GLU A 118 -47.62 8.88 3.86
N ARG A 119 -46.52 8.57 4.56
CA ARG A 119 -46.37 8.80 6.00
C ARG A 119 -44.89 8.95 6.35
N GLU A 120 -44.55 9.97 7.16
CA GLU A 120 -43.17 10.15 7.71
C GLU A 120 -42.05 10.16 6.65
N GLY A 121 -42.38 10.49 5.39
CA GLY A 121 -41.44 10.45 4.25
C GLY A 121 -41.47 9.16 3.44
N ASP A 122 -42.10 8.09 3.95
CA ASP A 122 -42.30 6.82 3.26
C ASP A 122 -43.52 6.84 2.34
N ARG A 123 -43.35 6.23 1.16
CA ARG A 123 -44.39 6.14 0.13
C ARG A 123 -44.66 4.69 -0.23
N ILE A 124 -45.77 4.15 0.26
CA ILE A 124 -46.17 2.76 0.07
C ILE A 124 -47.24 2.69 -1.03
N ARG A 125 -46.92 2.03 -2.14
CA ARG A 125 -47.87 1.71 -3.22
C ARG A 125 -48.33 0.27 -3.12
N SER A 126 -49.61 0.02 -3.32
CA SER A 126 -50.21 -1.33 -3.27
C SER A 126 -51.47 -1.40 -4.12
N GLN A 127 -51.80 -2.57 -4.67
CA GLN A 127 -53.06 -2.80 -5.41
C GLN A 127 -54.30 -2.55 -4.54
N ARG A 128 -54.20 -2.88 -3.25
CA ARG A 128 -55.23 -2.60 -2.23
C ARG A 128 -54.57 -2.26 -0.91
N ILE A 129 -55.09 -1.24 -0.23
CA ILE A 129 -54.64 -0.82 1.10
C ILE A 129 -55.83 -0.86 2.05
N LEU A 130 -55.70 -1.59 3.14
CA LEU A 130 -56.61 -1.58 4.28
C LEU A 130 -55.86 -1.00 5.46
N PHE A 131 -56.26 0.16 5.95
CA PHE A 131 -55.52 0.89 6.98
C PHE A 131 -56.47 1.40 8.06
N ASN A 132 -56.15 1.13 9.32
CA ASN A 132 -56.85 1.73 10.46
C ASN A 132 -56.06 2.94 10.95
N TYR A 133 -56.64 4.14 10.87
CA TYR A 133 -55.94 5.40 11.14
C TYR A 133 -55.79 5.74 12.62
N GLU A 134 -56.37 4.94 13.52
CA GLU A 134 -56.26 5.09 14.97
C GLU A 134 -55.23 4.13 15.57
N THR A 135 -55.29 2.85 15.19
CA THR A 135 -54.36 1.79 15.63
C THR A 135 -53.11 1.67 14.76
N GLU A 136 -53.09 2.38 13.63
CA GLU A 136 -52.04 2.36 12.60
C GLU A 136 -51.76 0.97 11.99
N LYS A 137 -52.69 0.03 12.18
CA LYS A 137 -52.60 -1.31 11.60
C LYS A 137 -52.93 -1.25 10.11
N GLY A 138 -52.10 -1.88 9.30
CA GLY A 138 -52.21 -1.87 7.84
C GLY A 138 -52.14 -3.28 7.25
N LYS A 139 -52.92 -3.53 6.20
CA LYS A 139 -52.82 -4.69 5.33
C LYS A 139 -52.72 -4.22 3.89
N PHE A 140 -51.72 -4.75 3.18
CA PHE A 140 -51.38 -4.38 1.81
C PHE A 140 -51.29 -5.66 0.97
N ASP A 141 -51.91 -5.66 -0.22
CA ASP A 141 -51.89 -6.81 -1.14
C ASP A 141 -50.59 -6.87 -1.96
N VAL A 142 -49.89 -5.75 -2.20
CA VAL A 142 -48.49 -5.78 -2.65
C VAL A 142 -47.80 -4.61 -1.99
N ALA A 143 -46.72 -4.83 -1.24
CA ALA A 143 -45.95 -3.71 -0.72
C ALA A 143 -44.46 -3.98 -0.82
N ARG A 144 -43.74 -2.93 -1.19
CA ARG A 144 -42.28 -2.85 -1.07
C ARG A 144 -41.96 -2.02 0.17
N VAL A 145 -41.30 -2.65 1.12
CA VAL A 145 -40.73 -2.01 2.30
C VAL A 145 -39.28 -1.71 1.97
N ARG A 146 -38.89 -0.43 1.97
CA ARG A 146 -37.49 -0.03 1.86
C ARG A 146 -36.88 0.03 3.26
N MET A 147 -35.64 -0.41 3.37
CA MET A 147 -34.78 -0.32 4.54
C MET A 147 -33.49 0.40 4.09
N ASP A 148 -32.68 0.89 5.03
CA ASP A 148 -31.50 1.73 4.74
C ASP A 148 -30.60 1.21 3.60
N GLU A 149 -30.41 -0.12 3.53
CA GLU A 149 -29.52 -0.76 2.56
C GLU A 149 -30.17 -1.98 1.84
N ALA A 150 -31.50 -2.17 1.98
CA ALA A 150 -32.20 -3.32 1.40
C ALA A 150 -33.67 -3.02 1.08
N SER A 151 -34.29 -3.86 0.25
CA SER A 151 -35.73 -3.82 0.00
C SER A 151 -36.37 -5.19 0.21
N VAL A 152 -37.57 -5.18 0.80
CA VAL A 152 -38.41 -6.38 0.96
C VAL A 152 -39.71 -6.16 0.24
N THR A 153 -40.00 -6.99 -0.75
CA THR A 153 -41.27 -6.98 -1.49
C THR A 153 -42.08 -8.22 -1.12
N GLY A 154 -43.40 -8.10 -0.98
CA GLY A 154 -44.25 -9.29 -0.79
C GLY A 154 -45.71 -9.10 -1.19
N ASN A 155 -46.38 -10.23 -1.42
CA ASN A 155 -47.75 -10.33 -1.94
C ASN A 155 -48.83 -10.25 -0.85
N GLN A 156 -48.47 -10.36 0.43
CA GLN A 156 -49.40 -10.06 1.53
C GLN A 156 -48.59 -9.49 2.67
N VAL A 157 -48.72 -8.18 2.89
CA VAL A 157 -48.01 -7.47 3.95
C VAL A 157 -49.00 -7.03 5.01
N LYS A 158 -48.70 -7.37 6.27
CA LYS A 158 -49.51 -7.02 7.44
C LYS A 158 -48.65 -6.34 8.49
N ARG A 159 -48.90 -5.05 8.72
CA ARG A 159 -48.32 -4.28 9.83
C ARG A 159 -49.23 -4.42 11.05
N VAL A 160 -48.74 -5.04 12.11
CA VAL A 160 -49.52 -5.31 13.33
C VAL A 160 -49.23 -4.32 14.46
N ALA A 161 -48.09 -3.64 14.38
CA ALA A 161 -47.60 -2.61 15.30
C ALA A 161 -46.64 -1.69 14.51
N PRO A 162 -46.30 -0.49 15.01
CA PRO A 162 -45.38 0.42 14.33
C PRO A 162 -44.10 -0.27 13.85
N HIS A 163 -43.48 -1.12 14.68
CA HIS A 163 -42.19 -1.75 14.37
C HIS A 163 -42.28 -3.26 14.04
N VAL A 164 -43.46 -3.79 13.71
CA VAL A 164 -43.62 -5.23 13.39
C VAL A 164 -44.45 -5.45 12.14
N ILE A 165 -43.80 -6.02 11.12
CA ILE A 165 -44.39 -6.30 9.80
C ILE A 165 -44.28 -7.79 9.50
N PHE A 166 -45.38 -8.42 9.12
CA PHE A 166 -45.42 -9.78 8.60
C PHE A 166 -45.63 -9.76 7.10
N ILE A 167 -44.86 -10.58 6.39
CA ILE A 167 -44.87 -10.66 4.93
C ILE A 167 -45.04 -12.12 4.53
N ARG A 168 -45.93 -12.41 3.60
CA ARG A 168 -46.09 -13.72 2.96
C ARG A 168 -45.58 -13.66 1.54
N GLU A 169 -44.90 -14.71 1.09
CA GLU A 169 -44.23 -14.77 -0.21
C GLU A 169 -43.31 -13.56 -0.40
N GLY A 170 -42.42 -13.38 0.57
CA GLY A 170 -41.49 -12.26 0.61
C GLY A 170 -40.26 -12.50 -0.24
N ILE A 171 -39.79 -11.44 -0.88
CA ILE A 171 -38.54 -11.37 -1.64
C ILE A 171 -37.68 -10.31 -0.93
N TYR A 172 -36.54 -10.74 -0.41
CA TYR A 172 -35.52 -9.85 0.15
C TYR A 172 -34.38 -9.68 -0.85
N SER A 173 -34.01 -8.45 -1.17
CA SER A 173 -32.82 -8.15 -1.97
C SER A 173 -32.23 -6.79 -1.59
N THR A 174 -30.92 -6.67 -1.72
CA THR A 174 -30.17 -5.43 -1.53
C THR A 174 -29.91 -4.75 -2.88
N CYS A 175 -30.31 -5.41 -3.97
CA CYS A 175 -30.45 -4.80 -5.28
C CYS A 175 -31.75 -3.97 -5.32
N ASP A 176 -31.65 -2.65 -5.43
CA ASP A 176 -32.82 -1.73 -5.56
C ASP A 176 -33.40 -1.70 -6.99
N LEU A 177 -33.31 -2.82 -7.72
CA LEU A 177 -33.97 -2.98 -9.01
C LEU A 177 -35.35 -3.61 -8.81
N ASP A 178 -36.30 -3.25 -9.67
CA ASP A 178 -37.64 -3.87 -9.66
C ASP A 178 -37.57 -5.39 -9.85
N HIS A 179 -36.61 -5.83 -10.65
CA HIS A 179 -36.24 -7.23 -10.82
C HIS A 179 -34.79 -7.42 -10.33
N PRO A 180 -34.58 -7.82 -9.07
CA PRO A 180 -33.25 -7.86 -8.49
C PRO A 180 -32.42 -9.03 -9.08
N HIS A 181 -31.14 -8.79 -9.39
CA HIS A 181 -30.24 -9.82 -9.96
C HIS A 181 -30.04 -11.04 -9.04
N TYR A 182 -30.32 -10.87 -7.76
CA TYR A 182 -30.41 -11.94 -6.78
C TYR A 182 -31.46 -11.58 -5.75
N TYR A 183 -32.05 -12.58 -5.14
CA TYR A 183 -32.98 -12.37 -4.04
C TYR A 183 -33.15 -13.63 -3.21
N ILE A 184 -33.61 -13.45 -1.99
CA ILE A 184 -34.03 -14.54 -1.12
C ILE A 184 -35.54 -14.54 -1.12
N GLN A 185 -36.11 -15.60 -1.68
CA GLN A 185 -37.55 -15.81 -1.63
C GLN A 185 -37.87 -16.67 -0.41
N ALA A 186 -38.81 -16.24 0.42
CA ALA A 186 -39.29 -17.00 1.56
C ALA A 186 -40.81 -16.98 1.66
N ASP A 187 -41.39 -18.09 2.11
CA ASP A 187 -42.85 -18.20 2.22
C ASP A 187 -43.45 -17.25 3.27
N ARG A 188 -42.70 -17.02 4.36
CA ARG A 188 -43.08 -16.09 5.42
C ARG A 188 -41.85 -15.35 5.91
N MET A 189 -41.97 -14.04 6.06
CA MET A 189 -40.99 -13.18 6.71
C MET A 189 -41.65 -12.36 7.81
N LYS A 190 -40.88 -12.02 8.84
CA LYS A 190 -41.25 -11.10 9.92
C LYS A 190 -40.13 -10.09 10.08
N ILE A 191 -40.44 -8.81 9.93
CA ILE A 191 -39.55 -7.68 10.18
C ILE A 191 -39.84 -7.13 11.57
N VAL A 192 -38.80 -6.90 12.36
CA VAL A 192 -38.87 -6.31 13.71
C VAL A 192 -37.92 -5.11 13.77
N ASP A 193 -38.41 -3.98 14.28
CA ASP A 193 -37.65 -2.73 14.49
C ASP A 193 -36.93 -2.21 13.24
N GLU A 194 -37.44 -2.56 12.05
CA GLU A 194 -36.83 -2.24 10.74
C GLU A 194 -35.38 -2.75 10.61
N ASP A 195 -34.97 -3.67 11.51
CA ASP A 195 -33.59 -4.10 11.65
C ASP A 195 -33.38 -5.63 11.63
N GLU A 196 -34.42 -6.42 11.91
CA GLU A 196 -34.30 -7.87 11.97
C GLU A 196 -35.36 -8.57 11.12
N ILE A 197 -34.93 -9.35 10.12
CA ILE A 197 -35.81 -10.13 9.23
C ILE A 197 -35.70 -11.61 9.58
N PHE A 198 -36.77 -12.17 10.15
CA PHE A 198 -36.92 -13.60 10.35
C PHE A 198 -37.62 -14.21 9.15
N PHE A 199 -37.16 -15.35 8.64
CA PHE A 199 -37.79 -16.03 7.51
C PHE A 199 -38.03 -17.52 7.76
N THR A 200 -38.96 -18.12 7.02
CA THR A 200 -39.18 -19.56 6.98
C THR A 200 -39.26 -20.07 5.55
N ARG A 201 -38.66 -21.25 5.29
CA ARG A 201 -38.56 -21.87 3.95
C ARG A 201 -38.04 -20.88 2.90
N ALA A 202 -36.85 -20.35 3.14
CA ALA A 202 -36.20 -19.42 2.23
C ALA A 202 -35.28 -20.14 1.24
N ARG A 203 -35.15 -19.61 0.04
CA ARG A 203 -34.21 -20.06 -0.98
C ARG A 203 -33.58 -18.84 -1.66
N LEU A 204 -32.27 -18.91 -1.87
CA LEU A 204 -31.54 -17.91 -2.64
C LEU A 204 -31.75 -18.15 -4.14
N TYR A 205 -32.00 -17.09 -4.88
CA TYR A 205 -32.07 -17.06 -6.34
C TYR A 205 -30.99 -16.12 -6.85
N ILE A 206 -30.25 -16.55 -7.88
CA ILE A 206 -29.25 -15.73 -8.57
C ILE A 206 -29.62 -15.78 -10.05
N LEU A 207 -29.92 -14.62 -10.65
CA LEU A 207 -30.44 -14.52 -12.02
C LEU A 207 -31.64 -15.46 -12.25
N ASP A 208 -32.57 -15.49 -11.29
CA ASP A 208 -33.74 -16.39 -11.22
C ASP A 208 -33.43 -17.89 -11.15
N ILE A 209 -32.16 -18.27 -11.06
CA ILE A 209 -31.74 -19.66 -10.89
C ILE A 209 -31.81 -20.02 -9.39
N PRO A 210 -32.64 -21.01 -9.00
CA PRO A 210 -32.75 -21.42 -7.61
C PRO A 210 -31.44 -22.06 -7.12
N TYR A 211 -30.85 -21.53 -6.06
CA TYR A 211 -29.73 -22.17 -5.39
C TYR A 211 -30.21 -23.48 -4.72
N PRO A 212 -29.40 -24.57 -4.74
CA PRO A 212 -29.88 -25.89 -4.32
C PRO A 212 -30.33 -25.97 -2.85
N LEU A 213 -29.78 -25.12 -1.98
CA LEU A 213 -30.05 -25.15 -0.55
C LEU A 213 -31.33 -24.38 -0.21
N VAL A 214 -32.24 -25.05 0.51
CA VAL A 214 -33.45 -24.45 1.10
C VAL A 214 -33.23 -24.31 2.61
N PHE A 215 -33.39 -23.10 3.11
CA PHE A 215 -33.24 -22.78 4.53
C PHE A 215 -34.60 -22.86 5.23
N PRO A 216 -34.81 -23.80 6.16
CA PRO A 216 -36.12 -23.99 6.79
C PRO A 216 -36.53 -22.80 7.67
N PHE A 217 -35.56 -22.15 8.32
CA PHE A 217 -35.72 -20.92 9.10
C PHE A 217 -34.39 -20.17 9.18
N GLY A 218 -34.43 -18.86 9.40
CA GLY A 218 -33.23 -18.05 9.60
C GLY A 218 -33.52 -16.59 9.95
N LEU A 219 -32.46 -15.82 10.18
CA LEU A 219 -32.46 -14.41 10.55
C LEU A 219 -31.47 -13.67 9.66
N ILE A 220 -31.93 -12.58 9.03
CA ILE A 220 -31.11 -11.62 8.31
C ILE A 220 -31.16 -10.31 9.11
N PRO A 221 -30.06 -9.86 9.72
CA PRO A 221 -30.00 -8.53 10.29
C PRO A 221 -29.84 -7.49 9.18
N SER A 222 -30.45 -6.32 9.34
CA SER A 222 -30.30 -5.14 8.48
C SER A 222 -28.85 -4.62 8.52
N GLN A 223 -28.23 -4.67 9.71
CA GLN A 223 -26.87 -4.22 9.93
C GLN A 223 -25.92 -5.42 10.02
N MET A 224 -25.07 -5.56 9.00
CA MET A 224 -23.97 -6.51 9.00
C MET A 224 -22.99 -6.17 10.13
N ARG A 225 -22.98 -6.97 11.20
CA ARG A 225 -21.99 -6.83 12.28
C ARG A 225 -20.60 -7.11 11.68
N GLN A 226 -19.73 -6.09 11.63
CA GLN A 226 -18.36 -6.11 11.07
C GLN A 226 -17.40 -7.19 11.65
N LYS A 227 -17.83 -7.95 12.66
CA LYS A 227 -17.00 -8.84 13.49
C LYS A 227 -17.57 -10.26 13.51
N ARG A 228 -17.58 -10.94 12.36
CA ARG A 228 -18.13 -12.31 12.23
C ARG A 228 -17.25 -13.21 11.37
N SER A 229 -17.37 -14.50 11.60
CA SER A 229 -16.73 -15.56 10.81
C SER A 229 -17.68 -16.05 9.72
N GLY A 230 -17.15 -16.59 8.62
CA GLY A 230 -17.98 -17.23 7.61
C GLY A 230 -17.22 -17.61 6.33
N LEU A 231 -17.96 -18.11 5.34
CA LEU A 231 -17.40 -18.54 4.06
C LEU A 231 -16.89 -17.35 3.24
N LEU A 232 -15.77 -17.55 2.55
CA LEU A 232 -15.26 -16.64 1.55
C LEU A 232 -16.06 -16.76 0.25
N GLU A 233 -16.13 -15.67 -0.50
CA GLU A 233 -16.80 -15.65 -1.78
C GLU A 233 -15.98 -16.38 -2.85
N PRO A 234 -16.48 -17.49 -3.43
CA PRO A 234 -15.78 -18.15 -4.51
C PRO A 234 -15.78 -17.27 -5.75
N SER A 235 -14.67 -17.29 -6.48
CA SER A 235 -14.54 -16.59 -7.76
C SER A 235 -14.23 -17.59 -8.87
N TYR A 236 -15.05 -17.58 -9.91
CA TYR A 236 -14.76 -18.36 -11.11
C TYR A 236 -13.64 -17.68 -11.89
N VAL A 237 -12.66 -18.47 -12.26
CA VAL A 237 -11.49 -18.02 -13.01
C VAL A 237 -11.27 -18.97 -14.18
N PHE A 238 -11.10 -18.37 -15.34
CA PHE A 238 -10.59 -19.09 -16.50
C PHE A 238 -9.16 -18.63 -16.77
N GLN A 239 -8.23 -19.58 -16.77
CA GLN A 239 -6.81 -19.34 -16.93
C GLN A 239 -6.22 -20.35 -17.92
N ASP A 240 -5.86 -19.89 -19.12
CA ASP A 240 -5.23 -20.73 -20.15
C ASP A 240 -3.71 -20.91 -19.96
N GLN A 241 -3.23 -20.60 -18.77
CA GLN A 241 -1.81 -20.52 -18.50
C GLN A 241 -1.32 -21.78 -17.77
N ARG A 242 -0.29 -22.43 -18.34
CA ARG A 242 0.34 -23.67 -17.82
C ARG A 242 -0.65 -24.81 -17.62
N ASP A 243 -1.61 -24.91 -18.52
CA ASP A 243 -2.60 -25.99 -18.57
C ASP A 243 -3.48 -26.07 -17.31
N ARG A 244 -3.58 -25.00 -16.50
CA ARG A 244 -4.44 -24.97 -15.30
C ARG A 244 -5.92 -25.04 -15.68
N GLY A 245 -6.32 -24.35 -16.75
CA GLY A 245 -7.66 -24.37 -17.31
C GLY A 245 -8.67 -23.58 -16.47
N LEU A 246 -9.86 -24.15 -16.30
CA LEU A 246 -10.93 -23.56 -15.49
C LEU A 246 -10.64 -23.82 -14.00
N GLY A 247 -10.91 -22.85 -13.15
CA GLY A 247 -10.71 -22.99 -11.71
C GLY A 247 -11.70 -22.18 -10.90
N VAL A 248 -11.80 -22.56 -9.63
CA VAL A 248 -12.52 -21.80 -8.61
C VAL A 248 -11.48 -21.34 -7.60
N GLN A 249 -11.38 -20.02 -7.44
CA GLN A 249 -10.50 -19.37 -6.48
C GLN A 249 -11.28 -18.92 -5.25
N ASN A 250 -10.56 -18.61 -4.17
CA ASN A 250 -11.12 -18.07 -2.93
C ASN A 250 -12.14 -19.00 -2.23
N LEU A 251 -12.03 -20.32 -2.40
CA LEU A 251 -12.82 -21.27 -1.62
C LEU A 251 -12.24 -21.33 -0.20
N GLY A 252 -12.96 -20.82 0.79
CA GLY A 252 -12.37 -20.73 2.11
C GLY A 252 -13.27 -20.24 3.22
N TRP A 253 -12.64 -19.99 4.36
CA TRP A 253 -13.27 -19.55 5.59
C TRP A 253 -12.50 -18.36 6.18
N PHE A 254 -13.24 -17.29 6.47
CA PHE A 254 -12.80 -16.20 7.31
C PHE A 254 -13.19 -16.48 8.77
N GLN A 255 -12.21 -16.49 9.66
CA GLN A 255 -12.39 -16.67 11.09
C GLN A 255 -12.09 -15.38 11.85
N TYR A 256 -13.12 -14.87 12.52
CA TYR A 256 -12.98 -13.86 13.55
C TYR A 256 -12.79 -14.55 14.91
N PHE A 257 -11.63 -14.39 15.56
CA PHE A 257 -11.43 -14.94 16.91
C PHE A 257 -11.77 -13.91 17.98
N ASN A 258 -11.29 -12.68 17.82
CA ASN A 258 -11.55 -11.53 18.70
C ASN A 258 -11.16 -10.22 17.99
N ASP A 259 -11.35 -9.09 18.67
CA ASP A 259 -11.04 -7.73 18.18
C ASP A 259 -9.58 -7.54 17.73
N ASN A 260 -8.68 -8.44 18.14
CA ASN A 260 -7.25 -8.35 17.92
C ASN A 260 -6.71 -9.42 16.97
N ILE A 261 -7.46 -10.47 16.63
CA ILE A 261 -6.97 -11.61 15.84
C ILE A 261 -8.05 -12.07 14.86
N THR A 262 -7.69 -12.09 13.58
CA THR A 262 -8.49 -12.65 12.50
C THR A 262 -7.64 -13.60 11.66
N SER A 263 -8.26 -14.59 11.03
CA SER A 263 -7.56 -15.51 10.13
C SER A 263 -8.41 -15.83 8.92
N THR A 264 -7.77 -15.97 7.77
CA THR A 264 -8.40 -16.32 6.51
C THR A 264 -7.70 -17.56 5.98
N LEU A 265 -8.45 -18.64 5.76
CA LEU A 265 -7.98 -19.82 5.06
C LEU A 265 -8.70 -19.88 3.71
N ARG A 266 -7.95 -19.84 2.61
CA ARG A 266 -8.51 -19.94 1.24
C ARG A 266 -7.78 -21.00 0.43
N GLY A 267 -8.50 -21.56 -0.52
CA GLY A 267 -8.03 -22.56 -1.46
C GLY A 267 -8.45 -22.19 -2.87
N ASP A 268 -7.56 -22.43 -3.82
CA ASP A 268 -7.81 -22.33 -5.25
C ASP A 268 -7.63 -23.73 -5.84
N ILE A 269 -8.59 -24.16 -6.65
CA ILE A 269 -8.58 -25.49 -7.29
C ILE A 269 -8.86 -25.30 -8.78
N PHE A 270 -8.07 -25.98 -9.61
CA PHE A 270 -8.16 -25.91 -11.07
C PHE A 270 -8.43 -27.30 -11.68
N THR A 271 -9.02 -27.33 -12.88
CA THR A 271 -9.36 -28.55 -13.61
C THR A 271 -8.16 -29.45 -13.89
N SER A 272 -6.95 -28.87 -13.97
CA SER A 272 -5.69 -29.61 -14.15
C SER A 272 -5.28 -30.46 -12.92
N GLY A 273 -5.97 -30.28 -11.79
CA GLY A 273 -5.57 -30.85 -10.49
C GLY A 273 -4.50 -30.03 -9.77
N THR A 274 -4.16 -28.84 -10.28
CA THR A 274 -3.40 -27.84 -9.54
C THR A 274 -4.25 -27.28 -8.39
N PHE A 275 -3.64 -27.11 -7.22
CA PHE A 275 -4.27 -26.40 -6.12
C PHE A 275 -3.29 -25.50 -5.38
N LEU A 276 -3.81 -24.43 -4.79
CA LEU A 276 -3.11 -23.52 -3.89
C LEU A 276 -3.93 -23.41 -2.61
N ILE A 277 -3.28 -23.53 -1.45
CA ILE A 277 -3.87 -23.25 -0.14
C ILE A 277 -3.10 -22.08 0.45
N ASP A 278 -3.82 -21.06 0.91
CA ASP A 278 -3.26 -19.86 1.51
C ASP A 278 -3.95 -19.60 2.85
N SER A 279 -3.15 -19.44 3.89
CA SER A 279 -3.60 -19.13 5.25
C SER A 279 -2.96 -17.82 5.68
N ARG A 280 -3.81 -16.83 5.99
CA ARG A 280 -3.38 -15.50 6.42
C ARG A 280 -3.99 -15.19 7.78
N THR A 281 -3.15 -15.08 8.80
CA THR A 281 -3.55 -14.67 10.15
C THR A 281 -3.06 -13.26 10.41
N GLN A 282 -3.97 -12.36 10.74
CA GLN A 282 -3.68 -10.97 11.09
C GLN A 282 -3.92 -10.77 12.57
N TYR A 283 -3.03 -10.05 13.23
CA TYR A 283 -3.18 -9.67 14.62
C TYR A 283 -2.85 -8.20 14.83
N ASN A 284 -3.60 -7.53 15.70
CA ASN A 284 -3.43 -6.12 16.01
C ASN A 284 -3.90 -5.85 17.45
N TYR A 285 -2.96 -5.58 18.34
CA TYR A 285 -3.21 -5.05 19.66
C TYR A 285 -2.72 -3.60 19.72
N GLN A 286 -3.68 -2.69 19.83
CA GLN A 286 -3.46 -1.24 19.72
C GLN A 286 -2.29 -0.78 20.60
N ASN A 287 -1.39 0.00 20.00
CA ASN A 287 -0.21 0.57 20.66
C ASN A 287 0.78 -0.44 21.29
N ARG A 288 0.66 -1.75 21.04
CA ARG A 288 1.69 -2.73 21.45
C ARG A 288 2.24 -3.52 20.29
N TYR A 289 1.42 -4.23 19.53
CA TYR A 289 1.92 -5.04 18.42
C TYR A 289 0.88 -5.22 17.32
N ARG A 290 1.34 -5.28 16.08
CA ARG A 290 0.53 -5.58 14.90
C ARG A 290 1.34 -6.41 13.93
N GLY A 291 0.68 -7.22 13.13
CA GLY A 291 1.36 -8.04 12.14
C GLY A 291 0.45 -9.00 11.42
N SER A 292 1.05 -9.75 10.50
CA SER A 292 0.39 -10.82 9.77
C SER A 292 1.36 -11.96 9.48
N VAL A 293 0.87 -13.19 9.58
CA VAL A 293 1.55 -14.40 9.16
C VAL A 293 0.80 -14.95 7.95
N THR A 294 1.50 -15.18 6.85
CA THR A 294 0.97 -15.80 5.63
C THR A 294 1.73 -17.10 5.35
N LEU A 295 0.98 -18.17 5.19
CA LEU A 295 1.47 -19.50 4.85
C LEU A 295 0.78 -19.91 3.56
N SER A 296 1.53 -20.11 2.49
CA SER A 296 0.98 -20.54 1.21
C SER A 296 1.67 -21.82 0.75
N TYR A 297 0.88 -22.77 0.27
CA TYR A 297 1.31 -24.05 -0.23
C TYR A 297 0.61 -24.30 -1.56
N SER A 298 1.37 -24.46 -2.65
CA SER A 298 0.81 -24.87 -3.94
C SER A 298 1.39 -26.18 -4.40
N ARG A 299 0.56 -26.95 -5.08
CA ARG A 299 0.97 -28.12 -5.82
C ARG A 299 0.47 -27.99 -7.24
N ASP A 300 1.40 -27.79 -8.15
CA ASP A 300 1.11 -27.69 -9.57
C ASP A 300 1.14 -29.08 -10.20
N ARG A 301 0.07 -29.38 -10.92
CA ARG A 301 -0.13 -30.57 -11.74
C ARG A 301 -0.78 -30.11 -13.04
N GLY A 302 -0.13 -30.36 -14.17
CA GLY A 302 -0.68 -30.09 -15.49
C GLY A 302 -1.34 -31.35 -16.04
N LEU A 303 -0.50 -32.22 -16.59
CA LEU A 303 -0.86 -33.45 -17.31
C LEU A 303 -1.24 -34.62 -16.39
N GLU A 304 -1.71 -35.72 -17.00
CA GLU A 304 -2.01 -36.96 -16.28
C GLU A 304 -0.72 -37.74 -15.95
N PRO A 305 -0.67 -38.53 -14.86
CA PRO A 305 0.52 -39.31 -14.51
C PRO A 305 1.01 -40.28 -15.59
N THR A 306 0.16 -40.60 -16.56
CA THR A 306 0.43 -41.46 -17.72
C THR A 306 1.11 -40.74 -18.87
N ASP A 307 1.14 -39.39 -18.86
CA ASP A 307 1.72 -38.60 -19.94
C ASP A 307 3.25 -38.50 -19.76
N PRO A 308 4.03 -38.57 -20.86
CA PRO A 308 5.50 -38.57 -20.80
C PRO A 308 6.11 -37.30 -20.18
N ASP A 309 5.40 -36.17 -20.23
CA ASP A 309 5.84 -34.88 -19.68
C ASP A 309 5.24 -34.57 -18.29
N PHE A 310 4.76 -35.58 -17.58
CA PHE A 310 4.19 -35.41 -16.25
C PHE A 310 5.21 -34.88 -15.24
N SER A 311 4.93 -33.70 -14.67
CA SER A 311 5.71 -33.14 -13.57
C SER A 311 4.83 -32.71 -12.40
N LYS A 312 5.35 -32.90 -11.18
CA LYS A 312 4.73 -32.46 -9.93
C LYS A 312 5.66 -31.47 -9.25
N ASN A 313 5.20 -30.23 -9.12
CA ASN A 313 5.98 -29.18 -8.49
C ASN A 313 5.27 -28.68 -7.23
N THR A 314 5.98 -28.74 -6.10
CA THR A 314 5.49 -28.22 -4.82
C THR A 314 6.16 -26.89 -4.53
N GLN A 315 5.37 -25.87 -4.21
CA GLN A 315 5.88 -24.54 -3.87
C GLN A 315 5.37 -24.11 -2.51
N GLN A 316 6.21 -23.42 -1.75
CA GLN A 316 5.91 -22.98 -0.39
C GLN A 316 6.31 -21.53 -0.19
N LEU A 317 5.53 -20.81 0.61
CA LEU A 317 5.79 -19.44 1.04
C LEU A 317 5.44 -19.30 2.52
N LEU A 318 6.37 -18.73 3.28
CA LEU A 318 6.16 -18.22 4.62
C LEU A 318 6.49 -16.74 4.62
N GLN A 319 5.50 -15.90 4.90
CA GLN A 319 5.70 -14.48 5.13
C GLN A 319 5.28 -14.11 6.55
N ILE A 320 6.14 -13.39 7.27
CA ILE A 320 5.83 -12.85 8.59
C ILE A 320 6.16 -11.37 8.58
N ASN A 321 5.12 -10.56 8.72
CA ASN A 321 5.27 -9.14 9.01
C ASN A 321 4.85 -8.90 10.45
N HIS A 322 5.72 -8.30 11.27
CA HIS A 322 5.45 -8.05 12.68
C HIS A 322 6.07 -6.71 13.08
N GLN A 323 5.30 -5.88 13.76
CA GLN A 323 5.75 -4.62 14.33
C GLN A 323 5.26 -4.55 15.78
N GLN A 324 6.19 -4.44 16.71
CA GLN A 324 5.91 -4.34 18.14
C GLN A 324 6.59 -3.10 18.72
N THR A 325 5.81 -2.27 19.38
CA THR A 325 6.28 -1.20 20.26
C THR A 325 6.34 -1.76 21.66
N ILE A 326 7.55 -2.06 22.14
CA ILE A 326 7.77 -2.57 23.50
C ILE A 326 7.62 -1.41 24.50
N SER A 327 8.12 -0.23 24.14
CA SER A 327 7.94 1.04 24.87
C SER A 327 8.09 2.22 23.88
N PRO A 328 7.81 3.48 24.27
CA PRO A 328 8.11 4.65 23.43
C PRO A 328 9.58 4.76 22.98
N TYR A 329 10.45 3.99 23.63
CA TYR A 329 11.90 3.98 23.47
C TYR A 329 12.41 2.69 22.81
N ALA A 330 11.57 1.66 22.66
CA ALA A 330 11.96 0.34 22.20
C ALA A 330 10.96 -0.21 21.18
N SER A 331 11.46 -0.61 20.01
CA SER A 331 10.65 -1.23 18.95
C SER A 331 11.32 -2.49 18.42
N PHE A 332 10.50 -3.44 18.00
CA PHE A 332 10.90 -4.69 17.36
C PHE A 332 10.09 -4.85 16.07
N ASN A 333 10.77 -4.98 14.93
CA ASN A 333 10.13 -5.15 13.63
C ASN A 333 10.74 -6.33 12.89
N THR A 334 9.89 -7.16 12.29
CA THR A 334 10.27 -8.33 11.52
C THR A 334 9.53 -8.31 10.18
N ASP A 335 10.26 -8.57 9.12
CA ASP A 335 9.77 -8.78 7.76
C ASP A 335 10.50 -10.01 7.20
N LEU A 336 9.92 -11.19 7.39
CA LEU A 336 10.47 -12.47 6.95
C LEU A 336 9.74 -12.91 5.69
N THR A 337 10.48 -13.26 4.64
CA THR A 337 9.93 -13.91 3.43
C THR A 337 10.80 -15.09 3.05
N LEU A 338 10.34 -16.30 3.37
CA LEU A 338 10.97 -17.56 2.96
C LEU A 338 10.08 -18.22 1.90
N ARG A 339 10.65 -18.56 0.75
CA ARG A 339 9.90 -19.19 -0.34
C ARG A 339 10.77 -20.14 -1.16
N THR A 340 10.12 -21.03 -1.88
CA THR A 340 10.75 -21.80 -2.95
C THR A 340 11.04 -20.89 -4.17
N SER A 341 12.05 -21.25 -4.96
CA SER A 341 12.54 -20.45 -6.09
C SER A 341 11.45 -20.12 -7.11
N GLN A 342 10.56 -21.08 -7.39
CA GLN A 342 9.53 -20.98 -8.41
C GLN A 342 8.16 -20.50 -7.88
N PHE A 343 8.04 -20.18 -6.58
CA PHE A 343 6.75 -19.82 -5.98
C PHE A 343 6.06 -18.65 -6.71
N TYR A 344 6.72 -17.49 -6.84
CA TYR A 344 6.12 -16.33 -7.52
C TYR A 344 5.94 -16.55 -9.02
N ASN A 345 6.89 -17.22 -9.69
CA ASN A 345 6.75 -17.61 -11.09
C ASN A 345 5.52 -18.50 -11.35
N ARG A 346 5.02 -19.24 -10.35
CA ARG A 346 3.87 -20.14 -10.46
C ARG A 346 2.58 -19.52 -9.93
N ASN A 347 2.65 -18.73 -8.87
CA ASN A 347 1.47 -18.31 -8.12
C ASN A 347 1.23 -16.78 -8.11
N SER A 348 2.11 -15.97 -8.70
CA SER A 348 1.90 -14.51 -8.86
C SER A 348 1.59 -14.13 -10.31
N TYR A 349 0.66 -13.19 -10.46
CA TYR A 349 0.31 -12.50 -11.70
C TYR A 349 0.99 -11.13 -11.81
N ASP A 350 1.64 -10.67 -10.73
CA ASP A 350 2.44 -9.46 -10.72
C ASP A 350 3.77 -9.75 -11.44
N ILE A 351 4.16 -8.87 -12.35
CA ILE A 351 5.36 -9.08 -13.13
C ILE A 351 6.63 -8.88 -12.33
N ASP A 352 6.62 -7.95 -11.36
CA ASP A 352 7.77 -7.66 -10.53
C ASP A 352 8.06 -8.84 -9.59
N ASP A 353 7.01 -9.46 -9.03
CA ASP A 353 7.13 -10.67 -8.22
C ASP A 353 7.78 -11.82 -8.99
N ARG A 354 7.41 -11.99 -10.27
CA ARG A 354 7.92 -13.06 -11.13
C ARG A 354 9.36 -12.81 -11.57
N ALA A 355 9.69 -11.57 -11.90
CA ALA A 355 11.06 -11.18 -12.21
C ALA A 355 12.00 -11.27 -11.00
N ASN A 356 11.45 -11.33 -9.78
CA ASN A 356 12.24 -11.37 -8.56
C ASN A 356 12.95 -12.71 -8.35
N THR A 357 14.27 -12.71 -8.58
CA THR A 357 15.13 -13.89 -8.37
C THR A 357 15.80 -13.94 -7.00
N SER A 358 15.38 -13.10 -6.05
CA SER A 358 15.91 -13.11 -4.70
C SER A 358 14.81 -12.92 -3.66
N THR A 359 15.09 -13.26 -2.40
CA THR A 359 14.29 -12.80 -1.26
C THR A 359 15.18 -12.15 -0.24
N THR A 360 14.62 -11.17 0.48
CA THR A 360 15.27 -10.58 1.63
C THR A 360 14.35 -10.69 2.84
N SER A 361 14.90 -11.18 3.94
CA SER A 361 14.25 -11.19 5.24
C SER A 361 15.02 -10.32 6.21
N ARG A 362 14.33 -9.56 7.07
CA ARG A 362 14.94 -8.67 8.06
C ARG A 362 14.25 -8.76 9.41
N ILE A 363 15.04 -8.76 10.48
CA ILE A 363 14.59 -8.65 11.86
C ILE A 363 15.38 -7.50 12.48
N SER A 364 14.69 -6.53 13.07
CA SER A 364 15.28 -5.33 13.64
C SER A 364 14.75 -5.06 15.04
N TYR A 365 15.63 -4.67 15.93
CA TYR A 365 15.33 -4.18 17.26
C TYR A 365 16.00 -2.83 17.43
N ASN A 366 15.25 -1.83 17.87
CA ASN A 366 15.78 -0.49 18.08
C ASN A 366 15.40 -0.01 19.47
N TYR A 367 16.40 0.46 20.21
CA TYR A 367 16.26 1.09 21.51
C TYR A 367 16.93 2.47 21.51
N ARG A 368 16.23 3.47 22.05
CA ARG A 368 16.75 4.83 22.26
C ARG A 368 16.60 5.16 23.73
N HIS A 369 17.69 5.51 24.41
CA HIS A 369 17.61 5.96 25.79
C HIS A 369 16.62 7.14 25.93
N PRO A 370 15.79 7.20 26.99
CA PRO A 370 14.78 8.26 27.15
C PRO A 370 15.30 9.69 26.99
N ASP A 371 16.45 10.00 27.59
CA ASP A 371 17.09 11.32 27.48
C ASP A 371 17.94 11.49 26.19
N GLY A 372 17.86 10.53 25.28
CA GLY A 372 18.61 10.53 24.02
C GLY A 372 20.13 10.37 24.20
N LEU A 373 20.60 9.81 25.31
CA LEU A 373 22.04 9.65 25.62
C LEU A 373 22.74 8.64 24.73
N TYR A 374 22.04 7.59 24.32
CA TYR A 374 22.55 6.57 23.43
C TYR A 374 21.43 5.88 22.66
N THR A 375 21.79 5.25 21.56
CA THR A 375 20.91 4.39 20.77
C THR A 375 21.57 3.03 20.56
N LEU A 376 20.78 1.98 20.68
CA LEU A 376 21.16 0.59 20.42
C LEU A 376 20.24 0.05 19.32
N GLY A 377 20.80 -0.40 18.20
CA GLY A 377 20.07 -1.06 17.14
C GLY A 377 20.66 -2.44 16.87
N ALA A 378 19.85 -3.48 16.85
CA ALA A 378 20.24 -4.82 16.42
C ALA A 378 19.47 -5.20 15.16
N ASN A 379 20.17 -5.69 14.13
CA ASN A 379 19.55 -6.10 12.87
C ASN A 379 20.11 -7.44 12.40
N ILE A 380 19.23 -8.30 11.92
CA ILE A 380 19.56 -9.51 11.18
C ILE A 380 18.92 -9.36 9.80
N SER A 381 19.70 -9.53 8.74
CA SER A 381 19.23 -9.53 7.38
C SER A 381 19.73 -10.76 6.64
N GLN A 382 18.81 -11.48 6.02
CA GLN A 382 19.08 -12.65 5.21
C GLN A 382 18.69 -12.34 3.77
N THR A 383 19.58 -12.62 2.81
CA THR A 383 19.30 -12.52 1.38
C THR A 383 19.56 -13.87 0.75
N GLN A 384 18.59 -14.40 0.01
CA GLN A 384 18.73 -15.63 -0.77
C GLN A 384 18.61 -15.30 -2.25
N ASN A 385 19.53 -15.81 -3.06
CA ASN A 385 19.48 -15.75 -4.50
C ASN A 385 19.07 -17.12 -5.03
N PHE A 386 18.01 -17.16 -5.83
CA PHE A 386 17.47 -18.41 -6.37
C PHE A 386 18.14 -18.85 -7.67
N ARG A 387 19.04 -18.04 -8.26
CA ARG A 387 19.77 -18.40 -9.48
C ARG A 387 20.87 -19.44 -9.23
N ASP A 388 21.57 -19.31 -8.10
CA ASP A 388 22.70 -20.15 -7.70
C ASP A 388 22.49 -20.80 -6.32
N ASN A 389 21.30 -20.63 -5.74
CA ASN A 389 20.95 -21.09 -4.39
C ASN A 389 21.87 -20.53 -3.28
N SER A 390 22.53 -19.40 -3.52
CA SER A 390 23.37 -18.75 -2.53
C SER A 390 22.55 -18.02 -1.46
N VAL A 391 23.05 -18.03 -0.23
CA VAL A 391 22.45 -17.31 0.90
C VAL A 391 23.50 -16.52 1.66
N SER A 392 23.22 -15.23 1.87
CA SER A 392 23.98 -14.36 2.74
C SER A 392 23.13 -13.96 3.94
N LEU A 393 23.53 -14.39 5.13
CA LEU A 393 22.95 -13.98 6.40
C LEU A 393 23.93 -13.02 7.09
N GLN A 394 23.56 -11.75 7.13
CA GLN A 394 24.26 -10.72 7.88
C GLN A 394 23.51 -10.45 9.18
N GLY A 395 24.06 -10.92 10.28
CA GLY A 395 23.53 -10.66 11.61
C GLY A 395 23.94 -11.66 12.67
N PRO A 396 23.77 -11.31 13.96
CA PRO A 396 23.27 -10.00 14.41
C PRO A 396 24.28 -8.88 14.18
N THR A 397 23.83 -7.79 13.55
CA THR A 397 24.55 -6.52 13.47
C THR A 397 24.06 -5.66 14.61
N VAL A 398 24.91 -5.39 15.60
CA VAL A 398 24.55 -4.55 16.74
C VAL A 398 25.30 -3.24 16.64
N ASN A 399 24.56 -2.14 16.47
CA ASN A 399 25.07 -0.78 16.44
C ASN A 399 24.75 -0.10 17.77
N PHE A 400 25.76 0.39 18.46
CA PHE A 400 25.62 1.19 19.65
C PHE A 400 26.26 2.55 19.43
N SER A 401 25.48 3.61 19.54
CA SER A 401 25.94 4.99 19.29
C SER A 401 25.66 5.85 20.50
N LEU A 402 26.68 6.52 21.02
CA LEU A 402 26.53 7.52 22.06
C LEU A 402 26.13 8.87 21.45
N ARG A 403 25.37 9.67 22.20
CA ARG A 403 25.11 11.06 21.85
C ARG A 403 26.43 11.80 21.75
N ARG A 404 26.65 12.51 20.64
CA ARG A 404 27.79 13.40 20.45
C ARG A 404 27.83 14.40 21.60
N GLN A 405 28.99 14.50 22.24
CA GLN A 405 29.21 15.40 23.38
C GLN A 405 29.98 16.63 22.91
N THR A 406 29.61 17.79 23.43
CA THR A 406 30.29 19.08 23.21
C THR A 406 30.80 19.61 24.57
N PRO A 407 31.86 19.02 25.13
CA PRO A 407 32.21 19.18 26.55
C PRO A 407 32.56 20.63 26.95
N PHE A 408 32.97 21.46 25.99
CA PHE A 408 33.34 22.86 26.24
C PHE A 408 32.25 23.87 25.84
N GLN A 409 31.09 23.40 25.37
CA GLN A 409 30.00 24.28 25.00
C GLN A 409 29.31 24.80 26.28
N PRO A 410 29.25 26.13 26.50
CA PRO A 410 28.54 26.68 27.66
C PRO A 410 27.03 26.46 27.56
N ALA A 411 26.35 26.41 28.71
CA ALA A 411 24.89 26.26 28.77
C ALA A 411 24.13 27.38 28.05
N VAL A 412 24.68 28.61 28.07
CA VAL A 412 24.18 29.76 27.32
C VAL A 412 25.12 30.00 26.13
N ARG A 413 24.59 29.89 24.91
CA ARG A 413 25.37 30.16 23.69
C ARG A 413 25.77 31.64 23.65
N ARG A 414 27.06 31.89 23.45
CA ARG A 414 27.62 33.23 23.23
C ARG A 414 27.46 33.60 21.75
N THR A 415 27.34 34.90 21.45
CA THR A 415 27.26 35.41 20.07
C THR A 415 28.51 35.08 19.26
N ASN A 416 29.69 35.09 19.91
CA ASN A 416 30.97 34.71 19.31
C ASN A 416 31.56 33.52 20.07
N PRO A 417 31.23 32.27 19.68
CA PRO A 417 31.79 31.08 20.32
C PRO A 417 33.28 30.95 20.01
N LYS A 418 34.07 30.53 20.99
CA LYS A 418 35.50 30.24 20.78
C LYS A 418 35.66 28.91 20.04
N TRP A 419 36.76 28.74 19.30
CA TRP A 419 37.00 27.53 18.50
C TRP A 419 36.87 26.22 19.30
N TYR A 420 37.36 26.20 20.56
CA TYR A 420 37.26 25.02 21.42
C TYR A 420 35.83 24.75 21.92
N GLU A 421 34.95 25.75 21.96
CA GLU A 421 33.53 25.58 22.34
C GLU A 421 32.75 24.81 21.27
N SER A 422 33.30 24.70 20.04
CA SER A 422 32.76 23.91 18.94
C SER A 422 33.25 22.44 18.92
N PHE A 423 34.24 22.11 19.76
CA PHE A 423 34.80 20.77 19.82
C PHE A 423 33.71 19.78 20.23
N SER A 424 33.56 18.74 19.42
CA SER A 424 32.62 17.66 19.65
C SER A 424 33.30 16.32 19.45
N TYR A 425 32.91 15.31 20.23
CA TYR A 425 33.33 13.95 19.99
C TYR A 425 32.14 12.99 19.95
N GLY A 426 32.21 12.03 19.03
CA GLY A 426 31.28 10.93 18.87
C GLY A 426 31.97 9.60 19.13
N TYR A 427 31.21 8.63 19.63
CA TYR A 427 31.69 7.26 19.83
C TYR A 427 30.61 6.27 19.41
N ASN A 428 30.96 5.37 18.51
CA ASN A 428 30.07 4.37 17.95
C ASN A 428 30.74 3.01 17.93
N ASN A 429 29.98 1.98 18.24
CA ASN A 429 30.40 0.59 18.23
C ASN A 429 29.51 -0.19 17.29
N ARG A 430 30.11 -1.10 16.53
CA ARG A 430 29.39 -1.98 15.63
C ARG A 430 29.93 -3.39 15.75
N PHE A 431 29.10 -4.30 16.23
CA PHE A 431 29.29 -5.73 16.11
C PHE A 431 28.64 -6.21 14.82
N ASN A 432 29.26 -7.15 14.11
CA ASN A 432 28.66 -7.79 12.94
C ASN A 432 29.06 -9.26 12.89
N SER A 433 28.14 -10.06 12.38
CA SER A 433 28.32 -11.48 12.10
C SER A 433 27.83 -11.74 10.68
N ARG A 434 28.55 -12.60 9.95
CA ARG A 434 28.24 -12.95 8.57
C ARG A 434 28.35 -14.46 8.40
N PHE A 435 27.29 -15.04 7.86
CA PHE A 435 27.25 -16.40 7.35
C PHE A 435 27.00 -16.33 5.84
N SER A 436 27.83 -17.02 5.05
CA SER A 436 27.72 -17.04 3.58
C SER A 436 27.69 -18.49 3.12
N PHE A 437 26.56 -18.91 2.57
CA PHE A 437 26.34 -20.24 2.04
C PHE A 437 26.31 -20.18 0.51
N ASN A 438 27.34 -20.73 -0.12
CA ASN A 438 27.46 -20.85 -1.58
C ASN A 438 27.71 -22.33 -1.88
N PRO A 439 26.66 -23.12 -2.19
CA PRO A 439 26.82 -24.56 -2.37
C PRO A 439 27.63 -24.88 -3.65
N LEU A 440 28.49 -25.89 -3.59
CA LEU A 440 29.30 -26.34 -4.73
C LEU A 440 28.42 -26.87 -5.89
N ASP A 441 27.32 -27.55 -5.54
CA ASP A 441 26.35 -28.11 -6.50
C ASP A 441 25.26 -27.10 -6.90
N GLY A 442 25.38 -25.82 -6.49
CA GLY A 442 24.45 -24.77 -6.84
C GLY A 442 22.98 -25.10 -6.50
N THR A 443 22.12 -25.14 -7.53
CA THR A 443 20.69 -25.47 -7.39
C THR A 443 20.42 -26.94 -7.09
N ASP A 444 21.37 -27.83 -7.34
CA ASP A 444 21.22 -29.28 -7.16
C ASP A 444 21.69 -29.75 -5.78
N SER A 445 22.10 -28.82 -4.91
CA SER A 445 22.57 -29.14 -3.57
C SER A 445 21.46 -29.74 -2.70
N GLU A 446 21.71 -30.94 -2.15
CA GLU A 446 20.80 -31.61 -1.22
C GLU A 446 20.76 -30.92 0.16
N ILE A 447 21.83 -30.21 0.53
CA ILE A 447 21.98 -29.58 1.84
C ILE A 447 21.36 -28.18 1.81
N SER A 448 20.32 -27.98 2.64
CA SER A 448 19.72 -26.65 2.80
C SER A 448 20.67 -25.70 3.54
N TRP A 449 20.65 -24.42 3.18
CA TRP A 449 21.37 -23.37 3.90
C TRP A 449 20.99 -23.31 5.38
N ILE A 450 19.76 -23.69 5.75
CA ILE A 450 19.30 -23.75 7.15
C ILE A 450 20.02 -24.88 7.88
N GLU A 451 20.16 -26.04 7.25
CA GLU A 451 20.91 -27.16 7.84
C GLU A 451 22.39 -26.80 7.98
N ALA A 452 22.96 -26.18 6.93
CA ALA A 452 24.32 -25.67 6.98
C ALA A 452 24.51 -24.66 8.12
N LEU A 453 23.58 -23.72 8.33
CA LEU A 453 23.59 -22.71 9.40
C LEU A 453 23.41 -23.28 10.82
N LEU A 454 22.89 -24.50 10.97
CA LEU A 454 22.76 -25.17 12.27
C LEU A 454 23.93 -26.12 12.54
N ARG A 455 24.61 -26.60 11.49
CA ARG A 455 25.64 -27.65 11.58
C ARG A 455 26.89 -27.26 10.77
N PRO A 456 28.00 -26.90 11.45
CA PRO A 456 29.26 -26.56 10.78
C PRO A 456 29.82 -27.66 9.86
N SER A 457 29.55 -28.94 10.16
CA SER A 457 29.97 -30.06 9.31
C SER A 457 29.26 -30.06 7.96
N LYS A 458 27.94 -29.82 7.96
CA LYS A 458 27.12 -29.74 6.74
C LYS A 458 27.46 -28.51 5.92
N TYR A 459 27.81 -27.40 6.58
CA TYR A 459 28.35 -26.24 5.88
C TYR A 459 29.62 -26.56 5.09
N ARG A 460 30.59 -27.24 5.72
CA ARG A 460 31.85 -27.63 5.05
C ARG A 460 31.60 -28.61 3.90
N GLU A 461 30.71 -29.57 4.10
CA GLU A 461 30.31 -30.55 3.07
C GLU A 461 29.69 -29.84 1.85
N ALA A 462 28.77 -28.90 2.07
CA ALA A 462 28.07 -28.20 1.00
C ALA A 462 28.93 -27.16 0.27
N THR A 463 29.84 -26.47 0.97
CA THR A 463 30.55 -25.28 0.44
C THR A 463 32.04 -25.53 0.19
N GLY A 464 32.63 -26.55 0.80
CA GLY A 464 34.09 -26.74 0.83
C GLY A 464 34.85 -25.72 1.68
N ASP A 465 34.17 -24.79 2.38
CA ASP A 465 34.79 -23.75 3.20
C ASP A 465 34.79 -24.11 4.70
N ASN A 466 35.85 -23.71 5.39
CA ASN A 466 36.05 -23.91 6.82
C ASN A 466 35.58 -22.74 7.69
N GLY A 467 35.41 -21.53 7.14
CA GLY A 467 34.95 -20.39 7.95
C GLY A 467 33.44 -20.21 7.88
N TYR A 468 32.82 -21.05 8.71
CA TYR A 468 31.40 -21.15 8.93
C TYR A 468 30.69 -19.82 9.23
N ILE A 469 31.14 -19.10 10.26
CA ILE A 469 30.59 -17.80 10.65
C ILE A 469 31.76 -16.87 10.93
N ASP A 470 31.79 -15.74 10.22
CA ASP A 470 32.74 -14.67 10.49
C ASP A 470 32.09 -13.67 11.45
N VAL A 471 32.82 -13.25 12.48
CA VAL A 471 32.37 -12.21 13.42
C VAL A 471 33.43 -11.14 13.57
N GLY A 472 33.00 -9.92 13.87
CA GLY A 472 33.91 -8.82 14.15
C GLY A 472 33.23 -7.74 14.95
N PHE A 473 34.05 -6.93 15.61
CA PHE A 473 33.61 -5.76 16.34
C PHE A 473 34.49 -4.57 15.96
N ILE A 474 33.87 -3.43 15.63
CA ILE A 474 34.57 -2.18 15.36
C ILE A 474 34.12 -1.12 16.34
N GLN A 475 35.08 -0.43 16.95
CA GLN A 475 34.85 0.77 17.73
C GLN A 475 35.34 1.95 16.92
N SER A 476 34.54 2.99 16.83
CA SER A 476 34.88 4.21 16.09
C SER A 476 34.70 5.41 17.00
N ALA A 477 35.75 6.21 17.10
CA ALA A 477 35.73 7.50 17.77
C ALA A 477 35.99 8.57 16.72
N ASP A 478 35.21 9.65 16.74
CA ASP A 478 35.44 10.80 15.89
C ASP A 478 35.46 12.08 16.73
N ALA A 479 36.40 12.96 16.45
CA ALA A 479 36.52 14.27 17.06
C ALA A 479 36.46 15.32 15.95
N THR A 480 35.64 16.34 16.12
CA THR A 480 35.46 17.42 15.15
C THR A 480 35.48 18.77 15.84
N SER A 481 36.17 19.74 15.26
CA SER A 481 36.29 21.10 15.78
C SER A 481 36.25 22.11 14.63
N GLN A 482 35.46 23.17 14.78
CA GLN A 482 35.51 24.34 13.92
C GLN A 482 36.65 25.25 14.39
N LEU A 483 37.75 25.23 13.65
CA LEU A 483 38.98 25.95 13.99
C LEU A 483 38.83 27.46 13.78
N LEU A 484 38.01 27.87 12.81
CA LEU A 484 37.73 29.28 12.52
C LEU A 484 36.23 29.59 12.70
N PRO A 485 35.85 30.30 13.78
CA PRO A 485 34.49 30.78 13.97
C PRO A 485 34.27 32.05 13.12
N SER A 486 33.84 31.88 11.87
CA SER A 486 33.49 32.97 10.94
C SER A 486 32.18 32.66 10.21
N ASP A 487 31.39 33.70 9.93
CA ASP A 487 30.13 33.60 9.18
C ASP A 487 30.33 33.39 7.68
N TYR A 488 31.53 33.69 7.16
CA TYR A 488 31.84 33.64 5.72
C TYR A 488 32.68 32.41 5.34
N ILE A 489 33.55 31.98 6.25
CA ILE A 489 34.51 30.90 6.01
C ILE A 489 34.39 29.89 7.15
N ASN A 490 34.14 28.64 6.80
CA ASN A 490 34.12 27.55 7.77
C ASN A 490 35.37 26.68 7.59
N LEU A 491 36.28 26.70 8.57
CA LEU A 491 37.42 25.79 8.66
C LEU A 491 37.14 24.75 9.74
N THR A 492 36.97 23.49 9.34
CA THR A 492 36.68 22.36 10.24
C THR A 492 37.80 21.32 10.17
N ALA A 493 38.28 20.88 11.33
CA ALA A 493 39.17 19.73 11.45
C ALA A 493 38.42 18.53 12.03
N THR A 494 38.63 17.36 11.44
CA THR A 494 38.05 16.10 11.89
C THR A 494 39.13 15.04 11.99
N VAL A 495 39.12 14.28 13.08
CA VAL A 495 39.93 13.08 13.27
C VAL A 495 38.99 11.92 13.50
N ARG A 496 39.15 10.82 12.76
CA ARG A 496 38.45 9.56 12.98
C ARG A 496 39.45 8.48 13.30
N TYR A 497 39.16 7.69 14.32
CA TYR A 497 39.92 6.53 14.75
C TYR A 497 39.01 5.32 14.81
N ASN A 498 39.45 4.20 14.23
CA ASN A 498 38.75 2.93 14.33
C ASN A 498 39.65 1.85 14.96
N GLU A 499 39.07 1.03 15.83
CA GLU A 499 39.66 -0.17 16.40
C GLU A 499 38.84 -1.38 15.94
N TYR A 500 39.49 -2.37 15.34
CA TYR A 500 38.89 -3.62 14.85
C TYR A 500 39.28 -4.76 15.78
N TRP A 501 38.32 -5.57 16.20
CA TRP A 501 38.51 -6.76 17.01
C TRP A 501 37.97 -7.99 16.29
N TYR A 502 38.82 -9.00 16.14
CA TYR A 502 38.51 -10.25 15.46
C TYR A 502 38.96 -11.45 16.31
N PRO A 503 38.15 -12.53 16.40
CA PRO A 503 38.55 -13.75 17.11
C PRO A 503 39.37 -14.72 16.25
N GLN A 504 39.58 -14.38 14.98
CA GLN A 504 40.37 -15.16 14.04
C GLN A 504 41.02 -14.25 13.00
N THR A 505 42.15 -14.69 12.48
CA THR A 505 42.83 -14.10 11.33
C THR A 505 43.07 -15.18 10.27
N ILE A 506 43.56 -14.77 9.10
CA ILE A 506 43.98 -15.71 8.08
C ILE A 506 45.50 -15.75 7.99
N ARG A 507 46.02 -16.94 7.71
CA ARG A 507 47.39 -17.16 7.30
C ARG A 507 47.40 -17.86 5.95
N ARG A 508 48.15 -17.30 5.02
CA ARG A 508 48.41 -17.95 3.74
C ARG A 508 49.72 -18.68 3.79
N VAL A 509 49.70 -19.92 3.32
CA VAL A 509 50.86 -20.79 3.22
C VAL A 509 50.98 -21.24 1.78
N PHE A 510 52.19 -21.15 1.23
CA PHE A 510 52.48 -21.67 -0.10
C PHE A 510 52.82 -23.16 0.00
N ASP A 511 52.12 -24.00 -0.75
CA ASP A 511 52.48 -25.42 -0.92
C ASP A 511 53.30 -25.58 -2.21
N PRO A 512 54.62 -25.85 -2.11
CA PRO A 512 55.47 -26.04 -3.28
C PRO A 512 55.12 -27.28 -4.10
N ARG A 513 54.46 -28.29 -3.52
CA ARG A 513 54.10 -29.53 -4.22
C ARG A 513 52.91 -29.35 -5.16
N GLN A 514 51.96 -28.52 -4.75
CA GLN A 514 50.77 -28.19 -5.54
C GLN A 514 50.91 -26.88 -6.32
N ASN A 515 52.04 -26.17 -6.13
CA ASN A 515 52.29 -24.82 -6.65
C ASN A 515 51.11 -23.88 -6.41
N ARG A 516 50.56 -23.90 -5.20
CA ARG A 516 49.32 -23.21 -4.83
C ARG A 516 49.43 -22.60 -3.44
N VAL A 517 48.87 -21.41 -3.29
CA VAL A 517 48.67 -20.78 -1.98
C VAL A 517 47.38 -21.31 -1.35
N THR A 518 47.48 -21.85 -0.14
CA THR A 518 46.35 -22.27 0.69
C THR A 518 46.11 -21.25 1.79
N GLU A 519 44.85 -21.13 2.23
CA GLU A 519 44.46 -20.24 3.33
C GLU A 519 44.08 -21.08 4.54
N GLU A 520 44.71 -20.78 5.67
CA GLU A 520 44.46 -21.38 6.98
C GLU A 520 43.84 -20.34 7.92
N ILE A 521 42.82 -20.74 8.69
CA ILE A 521 42.18 -19.88 9.68
C ILE A 521 42.94 -20.02 11.00
N GLU A 522 43.65 -18.96 11.40
CA GLU A 522 44.32 -18.88 12.70
C GLU A 522 43.33 -18.32 13.73
N ARG A 523 42.81 -19.19 14.60
CA ARG A 523 41.92 -18.80 15.71
C ARG A 523 42.73 -18.13 16.81
N GLY A 524 42.37 -16.90 17.16
CA GLY A 524 43.06 -16.08 18.15
C GLY A 524 42.54 -14.64 18.12
N PHE A 525 42.50 -13.99 19.27
CA PHE A 525 42.06 -12.61 19.35
C PHE A 525 43.12 -11.68 18.74
N ALA A 526 42.75 -10.97 17.69
CA ALA A 526 43.59 -10.01 16.99
C ALA A 526 42.90 -8.65 16.92
N THR A 527 43.70 -7.60 17.02
CA THR A 527 43.23 -6.21 16.95
C THR A 527 43.91 -5.46 15.82
N ALA A 528 43.18 -4.56 15.16
CA ALA A 528 43.72 -3.67 14.15
C ALA A 528 43.25 -2.24 14.41
N ARG A 529 43.99 -1.26 13.91
CA ARG A 529 43.71 0.16 14.13
C ARG A 529 43.87 0.92 12.84
N ASP A 530 42.95 1.84 12.57
CA ASP A 530 43.18 2.84 11.55
C ASP A 530 42.71 4.22 12.02
N PHE A 531 43.21 5.25 11.34
CA PHE A 531 42.77 6.60 11.56
C PHE A 531 42.90 7.41 10.28
N ASN A 532 42.06 8.43 10.19
CA ASN A 532 42.16 9.46 9.17
C ASN A 532 41.97 10.83 9.81
N THR A 533 42.58 11.84 9.19
CA THR A 533 42.44 13.23 9.57
C THR A 533 42.03 14.04 8.36
N SER A 534 41.06 14.93 8.51
CA SER A 534 40.65 15.84 7.46
C SER A 534 40.60 17.28 7.95
N LEU A 535 40.97 18.20 7.06
CA LEU A 535 40.86 19.63 7.24
C LEU A 535 40.05 20.19 6.07
N SER A 536 38.86 20.71 6.36
CA SER A 536 37.91 21.16 5.35
C SER A 536 37.65 22.65 5.47
N LEU A 537 37.80 23.37 4.35
CA LEU A 537 37.50 24.78 4.19
C LEU A 537 36.29 24.92 3.25
N GLY A 538 35.24 25.60 3.70
CA GLY A 538 34.06 25.88 2.89
C GLY A 538 33.63 27.34 2.97
N THR A 539 33.05 27.85 1.88
CA THR A 539 32.43 29.19 1.85
C THR A 539 31.19 29.18 0.95
N THR A 540 30.38 30.23 1.03
CA THR A 540 29.23 30.44 0.13
C THR A 540 29.34 31.80 -0.53
N ILE A 541 29.29 31.82 -1.85
CA ILE A 541 29.39 33.01 -2.69
C ILE A 541 28.06 33.19 -3.40
N TYR A 542 27.50 34.40 -3.34
CA TYR A 542 26.24 34.74 -4.00
C TYR A 542 26.53 35.68 -5.17
N GLY A 543 26.18 35.24 -6.37
CA GLY A 543 26.06 36.10 -7.56
C GLY A 543 24.61 36.42 -7.82
N THR A 544 24.27 37.70 -7.97
CA THR A 544 22.92 38.14 -8.33
C THR A 544 22.99 39.10 -9.51
N SER A 545 22.10 38.92 -10.48
CA SER A 545 21.91 39.82 -11.62
C SER A 545 20.46 40.27 -11.64
N THR A 546 20.26 41.55 -11.97
CA THR A 546 18.93 42.16 -12.13
C THR A 546 18.44 42.12 -13.57
N ALA A 547 19.14 41.40 -14.46
CA ALA A 547 18.76 41.27 -15.87
C ALA A 547 17.32 40.73 -16.00
N GLN A 548 16.53 41.37 -16.86
CA GLN A 548 15.14 41.01 -17.11
C GLN A 548 15.03 40.45 -18.52
N PHE A 549 14.42 39.27 -18.65
CA PHE A 549 14.13 38.64 -19.92
C PHE A 549 12.67 38.17 -19.94
N ARG A 550 11.82 38.94 -20.61
CA ARG A 550 10.38 38.67 -20.77
C ARG A 550 9.69 38.54 -19.41
N THR A 551 9.23 37.35 -19.03
CA THR A 551 8.59 37.09 -17.74
C THR A 551 9.58 36.70 -16.65
N LEU A 552 10.87 36.58 -16.95
CA LEU A 552 11.90 36.25 -15.97
C LEU A 552 12.59 37.55 -15.53
N GLU A 553 12.56 37.82 -14.24
CA GLU A 553 13.19 38.98 -13.63
C GLU A 553 14.30 38.52 -12.69
N GLY A 554 15.54 38.85 -13.05
CA GLY A 554 16.68 38.56 -12.22
C GLY A 554 17.10 37.09 -12.20
N PHE A 555 18.36 36.91 -11.83
CA PHE A 555 19.04 35.64 -11.77
C PHE A 555 19.91 35.61 -10.53
N ARG A 556 19.85 34.51 -9.78
CA ARG A 556 20.68 34.26 -8.63
C ARG A 556 21.45 32.97 -8.83
N HIS A 557 22.76 33.06 -8.68
CA HIS A 557 23.67 31.93 -8.62
C HIS A 557 24.25 31.85 -7.21
N THR A 558 23.99 30.76 -6.50
CA THR A 558 24.67 30.46 -5.25
C THR A 558 25.75 29.42 -5.51
N MET A 559 27.01 29.78 -5.32
CA MET A 559 28.16 28.89 -5.40
C MET A 559 28.61 28.51 -3.98
N ARG A 560 28.85 27.22 -3.73
CA ARG A 560 29.41 26.73 -2.46
C ARG A 560 30.66 25.92 -2.74
N PRO A 561 31.82 26.57 -2.91
CA PRO A 561 33.08 25.86 -3.04
C PRO A 561 33.52 25.30 -1.69
N SER A 562 34.12 24.12 -1.71
CA SER A 562 34.81 23.53 -0.57
C SER A 562 36.07 22.79 -0.99
N VAL A 563 37.13 22.99 -0.21
CA VAL A 563 38.42 22.29 -0.34
C VAL A 563 38.63 21.47 0.92
N SER A 564 38.96 20.20 0.79
CA SER A 564 39.29 19.33 1.93
C SER A 564 40.62 18.63 1.70
N TYR A 565 41.53 18.75 2.67
CA TYR A 565 42.74 17.94 2.74
C TYR A 565 42.45 16.72 3.61
N ASN A 566 42.74 15.53 3.10
CA ASN A 566 42.52 14.25 3.78
C ASN A 566 43.85 13.51 3.87
N TYR A 567 44.22 13.11 5.08
CA TYR A 567 45.40 12.31 5.36
C TYR A 567 45.04 10.98 6.01
N ARG A 568 45.65 9.91 5.49
CA ARG A 568 45.59 8.56 6.03
C ARG A 568 46.95 7.89 5.83
N PRO A 569 47.60 7.37 6.88
CA PRO A 569 48.86 6.64 6.75
C PRO A 569 48.71 5.33 5.98
N ASP A 570 49.83 4.79 5.50
CA ASP A 570 49.89 3.43 4.99
C ASP A 570 49.89 2.38 6.12
N PHE A 571 48.72 1.78 6.35
CA PHE A 571 48.55 0.70 7.32
C PHE A 571 49.09 -0.65 6.84
N SER A 572 49.58 -0.73 5.60
CA SER A 572 50.27 -1.91 5.12
C SER A 572 51.71 -2.00 5.56
N SER A 573 52.34 -0.90 5.98
CA SER A 573 53.73 -0.92 6.47
C SER A 573 53.94 -1.93 7.61
N ASP A 574 55.13 -2.55 7.65
CA ASP A 574 55.44 -3.65 8.56
C ASP A 574 55.36 -3.23 10.05
N PHE A 575 55.50 -1.93 10.33
CA PHE A 575 55.29 -1.34 11.65
C PHE A 575 53.95 -1.72 12.28
N TRP A 576 52.88 -1.79 11.48
CA TRP A 576 51.54 -2.10 11.98
C TRP A 576 51.28 -3.60 12.14
N GLY A 577 52.00 -4.45 11.39
CA GLY A 577 51.84 -5.90 11.44
C GLY A 577 50.51 -6.44 10.88
N PHE A 578 49.72 -5.62 10.17
CA PHE A 578 48.42 -6.01 9.62
C PHE A 578 48.51 -6.74 8.27
N TYR A 579 49.67 -6.66 7.61
CA TYR A 579 49.93 -7.27 6.31
C TYR A 579 51.09 -8.26 6.41
N ARG A 580 51.01 -9.32 5.61
CA ARG A 580 52.06 -10.33 5.45
C ARG A 580 52.28 -10.60 3.97
N SER A 581 53.46 -11.08 3.61
CA SER A 581 53.77 -11.53 2.25
C SER A 581 53.87 -13.05 2.21
N VAL A 582 53.36 -13.65 1.14
CA VAL A 582 53.45 -15.10 0.89
C VAL A 582 54.00 -15.33 -0.52
N PRO A 583 54.91 -16.29 -0.73
CA PRO A 583 55.27 -16.71 -2.08
C PRO A 583 54.04 -17.21 -2.85
N THR A 584 53.89 -16.83 -4.12
CA THR A 584 52.76 -17.28 -4.96
C THR A 584 53.12 -18.43 -5.87
N ASP A 585 54.41 -18.60 -6.16
CA ASP A 585 54.93 -19.64 -7.04
C ASP A 585 56.35 -20.04 -6.63
N THR A 586 56.86 -21.08 -7.29
CA THR A 586 58.25 -21.53 -7.17
C THR A 586 59.27 -20.61 -7.86
N LEU A 587 58.80 -19.59 -8.61
CA LEU A 587 59.65 -18.61 -9.29
C LEU A 587 60.06 -17.44 -8.37
N GLY A 588 59.56 -17.42 -7.13
CA GLY A 588 59.91 -16.43 -6.11
C GLY A 588 59.04 -15.18 -6.12
N ASN A 589 57.94 -15.17 -6.89
CA ASN A 589 56.97 -14.09 -6.82
C ASN A 589 56.27 -14.11 -5.46
N THR A 590 55.98 -12.94 -4.91
CA THR A 590 55.30 -12.81 -3.62
C THR A 590 54.04 -11.96 -3.74
N GLN A 591 53.03 -12.30 -2.93
CA GLN A 591 51.79 -11.55 -2.81
C GLN A 591 51.65 -11.06 -1.37
N ARG A 592 51.45 -9.75 -1.22
CA ARG A 592 51.07 -9.14 0.05
C ARG A 592 49.57 -9.30 0.29
N TYR A 593 49.18 -9.68 1.50
CA TYR A 593 47.78 -9.83 1.91
C TYR A 593 47.57 -9.29 3.33
N SER A 594 46.35 -8.85 3.62
CA SER A 594 45.96 -8.47 4.99
C SER A 594 45.54 -9.71 5.77
N ILE A 595 46.02 -9.85 7.01
CA ILE A 595 45.60 -10.94 7.90
C ILE A 595 44.12 -10.85 8.31
N PHE A 596 43.46 -9.71 8.04
CA PHE A 596 42.05 -9.44 8.30
C PHE A 596 41.17 -9.50 7.05
N GLN A 597 41.69 -9.95 5.90
CA GLN A 597 40.95 -9.95 4.61
C GLN A 597 39.62 -10.72 4.67
N ARG A 598 39.53 -11.77 5.51
CA ARG A 598 38.31 -12.54 5.75
C ARG A 598 37.35 -11.89 6.76
N GLY A 599 37.82 -10.96 7.59
CA GLY A 599 37.04 -10.32 8.64
C GLY A 599 35.81 -9.58 8.09
N VAL A 600 34.70 -9.58 8.84
CA VAL A 600 33.43 -8.98 8.40
C VAL A 600 33.47 -7.48 8.08
N PHE A 601 34.46 -6.74 8.60
CA PHE A 601 34.70 -5.34 8.27
C PHE A 601 35.98 -5.13 7.44
N GLY A 602 36.65 -6.22 7.04
CA GLY A 602 38.01 -6.18 6.50
C GLY A 602 39.03 -5.71 7.55
N GLY A 603 40.18 -5.24 7.08
CA GLY A 603 41.19 -4.60 7.92
C GLY A 603 41.47 -3.17 7.51
N PRO A 604 42.37 -2.49 8.24
CA PRO A 604 43.02 -1.27 7.78
C PRO A 604 43.54 -1.48 6.36
N GLY A 605 43.08 -0.68 5.42
CA GLY A 605 43.51 -0.80 4.02
C GLY A 605 44.94 -0.29 3.77
N ALA A 606 45.54 -0.79 2.69
CA ALA A 606 46.88 -0.46 2.25
C ALA A 606 46.95 0.88 1.52
N GLY A 607 48.15 1.45 1.51
CA GLY A 607 48.48 2.67 0.80
C GLY A 607 48.32 3.92 1.67
N GLU A 608 49.25 4.86 1.48
CA GLU A 608 49.13 6.19 2.04
C GLU A 608 48.16 7.02 1.19
N GLN A 609 47.37 7.87 1.84
CA GLN A 609 46.52 8.84 1.17
C GLN A 609 46.84 10.23 1.70
N GLN A 610 47.20 11.12 0.77
CA GLN A 610 47.33 12.55 1.01
C GLN A 610 46.56 13.24 -0.12
N ALA A 611 45.27 13.52 0.09
CA ALA A 611 44.41 13.98 -1.00
C ALA A 611 43.80 15.35 -0.72
N ILE A 612 43.93 16.28 -1.66
CA ILE A 612 43.13 17.51 -1.70
C ILE A 612 41.92 17.24 -2.60
N ALA A 613 40.71 17.29 -2.02
CA ALA A 613 39.46 17.21 -2.75
C ALA A 613 38.83 18.60 -2.86
N PHE A 614 38.47 18.97 -4.08
CA PHE A 614 37.71 20.18 -4.40
C PHE A 614 36.30 19.78 -4.82
N SER A 615 35.30 20.44 -4.24
CA SER A 615 33.91 20.35 -4.70
C SER A 615 33.28 21.72 -4.84
N LEU A 616 32.45 21.87 -5.87
CA LEU A 616 31.72 23.08 -6.16
C LEU A 616 30.24 22.73 -6.37
N ASP A 617 29.40 23.13 -5.41
CA ASP A 617 27.95 23.06 -5.54
C ASP A 617 27.41 24.38 -6.10
N ASN A 618 26.55 24.29 -7.12
CA ASN A 618 25.92 25.43 -7.77
C ASN A 618 24.40 25.32 -7.67
N VAL A 619 23.73 26.41 -7.32
CA VAL A 619 22.26 26.54 -7.35
C VAL A 619 21.91 27.74 -8.23
N PHE A 620 20.98 27.54 -9.15
CA PHE A 620 20.57 28.57 -10.11
C PHE A 620 19.07 28.85 -9.97
N GLU A 621 18.73 30.08 -9.59
CA GLU A 621 17.37 30.52 -9.35
C GLU A 621 17.04 31.74 -10.23
N THR A 622 15.80 31.83 -10.70
CA THR A 622 15.26 33.02 -11.38
C THR A 622 13.88 33.31 -10.83
N LYS A 623 13.44 34.56 -10.89
CA LYS A 623 12.08 34.94 -10.46
C LYS A 623 11.22 35.12 -11.70
N GLN A 624 10.17 34.33 -11.85
CA GLN A 624 9.16 34.52 -12.87
C GLN A 624 8.07 35.49 -12.38
N VAL A 625 7.76 36.48 -13.19
CA VAL A 625 6.69 37.45 -12.96
C VAL A 625 5.66 37.32 -14.09
N LYS A 626 4.43 36.97 -13.71
CA LYS A 626 3.25 36.94 -14.59
C LYS A 626 2.27 38.00 -14.12
N ARG A 627 1.58 38.67 -15.05
CA ARG A 627 0.47 39.58 -14.73
C ARG A 627 -0.83 38.92 -15.16
N ASP A 628 -1.81 38.90 -14.28
CA ASP A 628 -3.17 38.43 -14.60
C ASP A 628 -3.92 39.50 -15.43
N SER A 629 -5.06 39.11 -16.00
CA SER A 629 -6.04 39.92 -16.72
C SER A 629 -6.50 41.18 -15.95
N THR A 630 -6.41 41.18 -14.61
CA THR A 630 -6.68 42.33 -13.73
C THR A 630 -5.45 43.23 -13.47
N GLY A 631 -4.31 42.95 -14.09
CA GLY A 631 -3.05 43.65 -13.87
C GLY A 631 -2.28 43.21 -12.61
N ARG A 632 -2.82 42.27 -11.82
CA ARG A 632 -2.19 41.76 -10.59
C ARG A 632 -0.90 41.00 -10.90
N ARG A 633 0.20 41.41 -10.25
CA ARG A 633 1.53 40.80 -10.37
C ARG A 633 1.60 39.52 -9.53
N ASN A 634 1.87 38.39 -10.18
CA ASN A 634 2.15 37.10 -9.55
C ASN A 634 3.64 36.78 -9.72
N GLU A 635 4.33 36.49 -8.62
CA GLU A 635 5.76 36.28 -8.58
C GLU A 635 6.07 34.88 -8.07
N GLN A 636 6.87 34.12 -8.81
CA GLN A 636 7.26 32.76 -8.45
C GLN A 636 8.76 32.58 -8.64
N ILE A 637 9.47 32.10 -7.62
CA ILE A 637 10.88 31.73 -7.75
C ILE A 637 10.95 30.34 -8.39
N ILE A 638 11.67 30.23 -9.49
CA ILE A 638 11.92 29.00 -10.22
C ILE A 638 13.38 28.62 -10.01
N ARG A 639 13.61 27.40 -9.50
CA ARG A 639 14.95 26.81 -9.44
C ARG A 639 15.22 26.09 -10.75
N ILE A 640 16.03 26.73 -11.61
CA ILE A 640 16.43 26.14 -12.90
C ILE A 640 17.27 24.89 -12.63
N ILE A 641 18.16 24.96 -11.65
CA ILE A 641 18.96 23.84 -11.17
C ILE A 641 18.95 23.92 -9.64
N ASP A 642 18.43 22.87 -9.01
CA ASP A 642 18.38 22.74 -7.55
C ASP A 642 19.78 22.50 -6.98
N ASN A 643 20.59 21.71 -7.69
CA ASN A 643 21.99 21.44 -7.35
C ASN A 643 22.74 20.99 -8.61
N LEU A 644 23.88 21.62 -8.92
CA LEU A 644 24.89 21.11 -9.84
C LEU A 644 26.21 21.03 -9.08
N ARG A 645 26.61 19.81 -8.71
CA ARG A 645 27.85 19.52 -7.99
C ARG A 645 28.91 18.98 -8.93
N ALA A 646 30.07 19.61 -8.91
CA ALA A 646 31.30 19.08 -9.51
C ALA A 646 32.30 18.74 -8.41
N SER A 647 32.86 17.53 -8.44
CA SER A 647 33.85 17.08 -7.44
C SER A 647 35.04 16.39 -8.11
N VAL A 648 36.25 16.74 -7.66
CA VAL A 648 37.52 16.15 -8.11
C VAL A 648 38.51 16.13 -6.93
N ALA A 649 39.41 15.17 -6.89
CA ALA A 649 40.45 15.09 -5.88
C ALA A 649 41.80 14.78 -6.49
N TYR A 650 42.88 15.25 -5.88
CA TYR A 650 44.26 14.92 -6.25
C TYR A 650 44.96 14.29 -5.06
N ASN A 651 45.39 13.04 -5.19
CA ASN A 651 46.14 12.28 -4.19
C ASN A 651 47.64 12.38 -4.46
N PHE A 652 48.36 13.11 -3.60
CA PHE A 652 49.81 13.30 -3.66
C PHE A 652 50.59 12.03 -3.31
N ALA A 653 49.99 11.10 -2.55
CA ALA A 653 50.63 9.85 -2.15
C ALA A 653 50.45 8.71 -3.17
N ALA A 654 49.65 8.90 -4.22
CA ALA A 654 49.47 7.88 -5.26
C ALA A 654 50.66 7.88 -6.25
N GLU A 655 51.17 6.68 -6.57
CA GLU A 655 52.21 6.52 -7.60
C GLU A 655 51.65 6.62 -9.04
N GLN A 656 50.37 6.26 -9.21
CA GLN A 656 49.66 6.30 -10.47
C GLN A 656 48.23 6.81 -10.23
N PHE A 657 47.65 7.45 -11.24
CA PHE A 657 46.28 7.94 -11.22
C PHE A 657 45.98 8.94 -10.08
N ASN A 658 46.88 9.91 -9.88
CA ASN A 658 46.85 10.88 -8.78
C ASN A 658 45.57 11.74 -8.75
N LEU A 659 45.13 12.23 -9.91
CA LEU A 659 43.86 12.93 -10.09
C LEU A 659 42.69 11.93 -10.18
N SER A 660 41.65 12.09 -9.36
CA SER A 660 40.43 11.29 -9.42
C SER A 660 39.59 11.65 -10.66
N PRO A 661 38.68 10.76 -11.11
CA PRO A 661 37.66 11.14 -12.08
C PRO A 661 36.84 12.34 -11.59
N LEU A 662 36.48 13.24 -12.51
CA LEU A 662 35.54 14.33 -12.27
C LEU A 662 34.12 13.75 -12.17
N GLN A 663 33.48 14.00 -11.04
CA GLN A 663 32.09 13.60 -10.79
C GLN A 663 31.19 14.81 -10.93
N LEU A 664 30.20 14.74 -11.81
CA LEU A 664 29.18 15.75 -12.00
C LEU A 664 27.82 15.17 -11.60
N ASN A 665 27.08 15.87 -10.74
CA ASN A 665 25.71 15.51 -10.37
C ASN A 665 24.82 16.73 -10.53
N MET A 666 23.66 16.55 -11.13
CA MET A 666 22.68 17.61 -11.37
C MET A 666 21.28 17.16 -10.99
N ASN A 667 20.57 18.01 -10.25
CA ASN A 667 19.16 17.85 -9.93
C ASN A 667 18.42 19.14 -10.35
N SER A 668 17.26 19.01 -10.98
CA SER A 668 16.47 20.14 -11.43
C SER A 668 14.96 19.85 -11.39
N ARG A 669 14.19 20.87 -11.02
CA ARG A 669 12.72 20.92 -11.09
C ARG A 669 12.29 22.20 -11.81
N VAL A 670 12.95 22.51 -12.93
CA VAL A 670 12.68 23.71 -13.73
C VAL A 670 11.26 23.71 -14.31
N LEU A 671 10.71 22.53 -14.60
CA LEU A 671 9.32 22.34 -15.00
C LEU A 671 8.50 21.90 -13.78
N PRO A 672 7.32 22.50 -13.53
CA PRO A 672 6.39 22.02 -12.51
C PRO A 672 6.11 20.52 -12.71
N ASP A 673 6.09 19.78 -11.61
CA ASP A 673 5.76 18.35 -11.56
C ASP A 673 6.71 17.40 -12.30
N ILE A 674 7.80 17.90 -12.89
CA ILE A 674 8.85 17.06 -13.51
C ILE A 674 10.15 17.17 -12.71
N SER A 675 10.66 16.03 -12.24
CA SER A 675 11.98 15.95 -11.61
C SER A 675 13.01 15.41 -12.60
N PHE A 676 14.11 16.13 -12.75
CA PHE A 676 15.26 15.75 -13.59
C PHE A 676 16.47 15.45 -12.71
N ASN A 677 17.14 14.33 -12.98
CA ASN A 677 18.39 13.97 -12.33
C ASN A 677 19.39 13.54 -13.40
N ALA A 678 20.63 14.03 -13.32
CA ALA A 678 21.72 13.61 -14.19
C ALA A 678 22.98 13.37 -13.37
N SER A 679 23.76 12.37 -13.73
CA SER A 679 25.11 12.16 -13.19
C SER A 679 26.07 11.77 -14.29
N ALA A 680 27.28 12.30 -14.24
CA ALA A 680 28.34 12.02 -15.20
C ALA A 680 29.66 11.77 -14.45
N THR A 681 30.44 10.82 -14.95
CA THR A 681 31.80 10.57 -14.50
C THR A 681 32.73 10.74 -15.68
N MET A 682 33.74 11.60 -15.54
CA MET A 682 34.74 11.85 -16.57
C MET A 682 36.13 11.50 -16.05
N ASN A 683 36.90 10.77 -16.84
CA ASN A 683 38.25 10.35 -16.52
C ASN A 683 39.27 11.20 -17.29
N PHE A 684 40.36 11.60 -16.62
CA PHE A 684 41.42 12.44 -17.18
C PHE A 684 42.53 11.63 -17.86
N TYR A 685 42.55 10.32 -17.65
CA TYR A 685 43.60 9.44 -18.17
C TYR A 685 43.26 8.82 -19.51
N ASP A 686 44.30 8.56 -20.29
CA ASP A 686 44.22 7.84 -21.55
C ASP A 686 43.97 6.34 -21.32
N THR A 687 43.73 5.57 -22.39
CA THR A 687 43.59 4.11 -22.33
C THR A 687 44.48 3.39 -23.31
N ASP A 688 44.87 2.17 -22.94
CA ASP A 688 45.52 1.22 -23.85
C ASP A 688 44.56 0.67 -24.92
N SER A 689 45.08 -0.20 -25.80
CA SER A 689 44.32 -0.87 -26.87
C SER A 689 43.20 -1.76 -26.36
N THR A 690 43.23 -2.17 -25.09
CA THR A 690 42.18 -2.97 -24.44
C THR A 690 41.13 -2.11 -23.72
N GLY A 691 41.30 -0.79 -23.71
CA GLY A 691 40.40 0.14 -23.06
C GLY A 691 40.64 0.31 -21.56
N ARG A 692 41.78 -0.16 -21.03
CA ARG A 692 42.18 0.03 -19.63
C ARG A 692 42.90 1.36 -19.48
N ALA A 693 42.62 2.07 -18.38
CA ALA A 693 43.26 3.36 -18.13
C ALA A 693 44.78 3.19 -17.98
N VAL A 694 45.55 4.08 -18.61
CA VAL A 694 47.01 4.18 -18.44
C VAL A 694 47.35 5.48 -17.72
N PRO A 695 48.41 5.55 -16.91
CA PRO A 695 48.74 6.73 -16.10
C PRO A 695 49.36 7.87 -16.95
N GLN A 696 48.71 8.25 -18.05
CA GLN A 696 49.03 9.37 -18.92
C GLN A 696 47.78 10.22 -19.08
N TYR A 697 47.90 11.55 -19.01
CA TYR A 697 46.73 12.42 -19.15
C TYR A 697 46.30 12.55 -20.61
N LEU A 698 45.00 12.64 -20.85
CA LEU A 698 44.42 12.78 -22.20
C LEU A 698 44.92 14.05 -22.91
N TRP A 699 45.10 15.14 -22.17
CA TRP A 699 45.52 16.42 -22.75
C TRP A 699 46.99 16.42 -23.19
N ASP A 700 47.83 15.55 -22.62
CA ASP A 700 49.24 15.41 -23.03
C ASP A 700 49.35 14.79 -24.43
N ASN A 701 48.39 13.93 -24.79
CA ASN A 701 48.31 13.23 -26.07
C ASN A 701 47.35 13.92 -27.08
N GLY A 702 46.80 15.10 -26.75
CA GLY A 702 45.84 15.80 -27.61
C GLY A 702 44.45 15.16 -27.69
N ASN A 703 44.13 14.21 -26.81
CA ASN A 703 42.88 13.44 -26.78
C ASN A 703 41.75 14.12 -25.99
N GLY A 704 41.83 15.44 -25.78
CA GLY A 704 40.87 16.25 -25.04
C GLY A 704 41.18 16.36 -23.55
N PHE A 705 40.33 17.09 -22.80
CA PHE A 705 40.57 17.37 -21.38
C PHE A 705 40.13 16.24 -20.46
N ALA A 706 38.96 15.65 -20.69
CA ALA A 706 38.45 14.53 -19.92
C ALA A 706 37.50 13.71 -20.78
N ARG A 707 37.50 12.39 -20.58
CA ARG A 707 36.65 11.44 -21.30
C ARG A 707 35.52 10.97 -20.42
N LEU A 708 34.29 11.07 -20.92
CA LEU A 708 33.11 10.51 -20.26
C LEU A 708 33.23 8.98 -20.15
N THR A 709 33.04 8.43 -18.95
CA THR A 709 33.04 6.98 -18.69
C THR A 709 31.68 6.45 -18.26
N ASN A 710 30.87 7.31 -17.63
CA ASN A 710 29.51 6.97 -17.22
C ASN A 710 28.63 8.22 -17.30
N PHE A 711 27.41 8.06 -17.80
CA PHE A 711 26.38 9.10 -17.82
C PHE A 711 25.03 8.45 -17.53
N ARG A 712 24.31 9.00 -16.55
CA ARG A 712 22.94 8.59 -16.22
C ARG A 712 22.05 9.81 -16.22
N PHE A 713 20.85 9.64 -16.74
CA PHE A 713 19.83 10.68 -16.74
C PHE A 713 18.49 10.03 -16.40
N SER A 714 17.69 10.68 -15.55
CA SER A 714 16.32 10.28 -15.30
C SER A 714 15.40 11.48 -15.26
N ALA A 715 14.19 11.28 -15.75
CA ALA A 715 13.10 12.25 -15.67
C ALA A 715 11.85 11.53 -15.19
N SER A 716 11.11 12.09 -14.23
CA SER A 716 9.84 11.52 -13.79
C SER A 716 8.79 12.59 -13.58
N THR A 717 7.53 12.24 -13.85
CA THR A 717 6.38 13.11 -13.68
C THR A 717 5.12 12.31 -13.37
N GLN A 718 4.23 12.92 -12.60
CA GLN A 718 2.91 12.40 -12.28
C GLN A 718 1.86 13.30 -12.91
N PHE A 719 1.04 12.74 -13.79
CA PHE A 719 -0.13 13.42 -14.30
C PHE A 719 -1.38 12.86 -13.62
N SER A 720 -2.21 13.75 -13.11
CA SER A 720 -3.55 13.45 -12.59
C SER A 720 -4.38 14.73 -12.71
N PRO A 721 -4.90 15.06 -13.90
CA PRO A 721 -5.84 16.16 -14.06
C PRO A 721 -6.98 15.98 -13.04
N GLY A 722 -7.10 16.95 -12.13
CA GLY A 722 -7.91 16.84 -10.93
C GLY A 722 -9.35 16.40 -11.21
N GLN A 723 -9.86 15.49 -10.37
CA GLN A 723 -11.25 15.07 -10.29
C GLN A 723 -12.18 16.30 -10.28
N ARG A 724 -12.74 16.72 -11.42
CA ARG A 724 -13.64 17.88 -11.49
C ARG A 724 -15.06 17.60 -11.93
N SER A 725 -15.42 16.38 -12.30
CA SER A 725 -16.84 16.04 -12.49
C SER A 725 -17.19 14.74 -11.77
N GLN A 726 -18.13 14.84 -10.83
CA GLN A 726 -18.96 13.71 -10.45
C GLN A 726 -19.79 13.36 -11.68
N ILE A 727 -19.36 12.36 -12.45
CA ILE A 727 -20.20 11.79 -13.48
C ILE A 727 -21.37 11.12 -12.75
N GLN A 728 -22.56 11.70 -12.86
CA GLN A 728 -23.76 11.13 -12.27
C GLN A 728 -24.08 9.80 -12.97
N PRO A 729 -24.26 8.68 -12.24
CA PRO A 729 -24.59 7.40 -12.86
C PRO A 729 -25.94 7.49 -13.59
N TYR A 730 -26.00 6.99 -14.82
CA TYR A 730 -27.25 6.84 -15.57
C TYR A 730 -28.14 5.84 -14.83
N GLN A 731 -29.35 6.25 -14.44
CA GLN A 731 -30.33 5.33 -13.88
C GLN A 731 -30.88 4.45 -14.99
N TYR A 732 -30.45 3.19 -15.03
CA TYR A 732 -31.02 2.17 -15.91
C TYR A 732 -32.53 2.04 -15.62
N ARG A 733 -33.38 2.38 -16.60
CA ARG A 733 -34.79 2.00 -16.57
C ARG A 733 -34.90 0.60 -17.16
N ASN A 734 -34.92 -0.42 -16.29
CA ASN A 734 -35.29 -1.76 -16.72
C ASN A 734 -36.81 -1.80 -17.02
N PRO A 735 -37.25 -2.51 -18.07
CA PRO A 735 -38.66 -2.74 -18.31
C PRO A 735 -39.28 -3.53 -17.14
N ARG A 736 -40.54 -3.20 -16.82
CA ARG A 736 -41.34 -3.82 -15.74
C ARG A 736 -41.60 -5.32 -15.92
N TYR A 737 -41.21 -5.91 -17.04
CA TYR A 737 -41.43 -7.31 -17.39
C TYR A 737 -40.16 -7.83 -18.06
N TYR A 738 -39.47 -8.78 -17.41
CA TYR A 738 -38.31 -9.47 -17.96
C TYR A 738 -38.77 -10.86 -18.40
N ASP A 739 -38.72 -11.14 -19.71
CA ASP A 739 -38.95 -12.48 -20.26
C ASP A 739 -37.58 -13.14 -20.53
N PRO A 740 -37.20 -14.19 -19.81
CA PRO A 740 -35.91 -14.87 -19.99
C PRO A 740 -35.76 -15.56 -21.36
N PHE A 741 -36.85 -15.68 -22.14
CA PHE A 741 -36.82 -16.23 -23.49
C PHE A 741 -36.84 -15.16 -24.59
N ASP A 742 -37.07 -13.90 -24.25
CA ASP A 742 -37.03 -12.79 -25.19
C ASP A 742 -35.62 -12.20 -25.29
N GLN A 743 -34.86 -12.68 -26.29
CA GLN A 743 -33.52 -12.16 -26.57
C GLN A 743 -33.54 -10.79 -27.25
N SER A 744 -34.71 -10.20 -27.54
CA SER A 744 -34.83 -8.92 -28.23
C SER A 744 -34.43 -7.70 -27.37
N GLU A 745 -34.28 -7.89 -26.06
CA GLU A 745 -33.70 -6.92 -25.10
C GLU A 745 -32.17 -6.86 -25.17
N PHE A 746 -31.49 -7.89 -25.70
CA PHE A 746 -30.03 -7.90 -25.90
C PHE A 746 -29.60 -7.25 -27.24
N ARG A 747 -30.21 -6.11 -27.60
CA ARG A 747 -29.74 -5.36 -28.77
C ARG A 747 -28.39 -4.72 -28.46
N LEU A 748 -27.43 -4.89 -29.39
CA LEU A 748 -26.10 -4.26 -29.32
C LEU A 748 -26.14 -2.72 -29.35
N PHE A 749 -27.30 -2.12 -29.64
CA PHE A 749 -27.49 -0.68 -29.76
C PHE A 749 -28.75 -0.24 -29.01
N ASP A 750 -28.58 0.70 -28.09
CA ASP A 750 -29.65 1.38 -27.36
C ASP A 750 -30.40 2.33 -28.32
N GLU A 751 -31.72 2.17 -28.46
CA GLU A 751 -32.55 3.03 -29.32
C GLU A 751 -32.55 4.50 -28.86
N THR A 752 -32.16 4.77 -27.61
CA THR A 752 -32.07 6.13 -27.02
C THR A 752 -30.69 6.77 -27.14
N PHE A 753 -29.74 6.14 -27.85
CA PHE A 753 -28.33 6.59 -27.99
C PHE A 753 -28.15 8.00 -28.59
N ASN A 754 -29.21 8.67 -29.05
CA ASN A 754 -29.21 10.05 -29.54
C ASN A 754 -30.21 11.00 -28.85
N ASP A 755 -30.98 10.54 -27.86
CA ASP A 755 -32.03 11.36 -27.23
C ASP A 755 -31.51 12.27 -26.10
N TYR A 756 -30.27 12.05 -25.65
CA TYR A 756 -29.61 12.87 -24.63
C TYR A 756 -28.36 13.55 -25.20
N PRO A 757 -28.07 14.79 -24.81
CA PRO A 757 -26.82 15.44 -25.19
C PRO A 757 -25.66 14.57 -24.71
N VAL A 758 -24.71 14.28 -25.62
CA VAL A 758 -23.47 13.56 -25.32
C VAL A 758 -22.84 14.23 -24.10
N GLN A 759 -22.86 13.55 -22.96
CA GLN A 759 -22.21 14.04 -21.75
C GLN A 759 -20.75 14.33 -22.13
N PRO A 760 -20.22 15.52 -21.83
CA PRO A 760 -18.83 15.82 -22.13
C PRO A 760 -17.96 14.73 -21.48
N LEU A 761 -17.07 14.15 -22.29
CA LEU A 761 -16.18 13.08 -21.88
C LEU A 761 -15.15 13.62 -20.87
N ASP A 762 -15.55 13.78 -19.60
CA ASP A 762 -14.65 14.14 -18.50
C ASP A 762 -14.03 12.87 -17.92
N VAL A 763 -13.14 12.28 -18.70
CA VAL A 763 -12.42 11.06 -18.32
C VAL A 763 -11.35 11.42 -17.30
N ALA A 764 -11.56 11.01 -16.05
CA ALA A 764 -10.53 11.07 -15.03
C ALA A 764 -9.43 10.07 -15.38
N TRP A 765 -8.27 10.57 -15.78
CA TRP A 765 -7.08 9.75 -16.00
C TRP A 765 -5.92 10.16 -15.10
N ALA A 766 -5.10 9.19 -14.75
CA ALA A 766 -3.83 9.41 -14.08
C ALA A 766 -2.77 8.54 -14.75
N LEU A 767 -1.54 9.04 -14.87
CA LEU A 767 -0.41 8.26 -15.37
C LEU A 767 0.91 8.75 -14.76
N ASN A 768 1.84 7.80 -14.57
CA ASN A 768 3.16 8.06 -14.00
C ASN A 768 4.19 7.81 -15.09
N LEU A 769 4.85 8.86 -15.61
CA LEU A 769 5.95 8.67 -16.56
C LEU A 769 7.28 8.69 -15.84
N SER A 770 8.13 7.73 -16.18
CA SER A 770 9.52 7.68 -15.76
C SER A 770 10.40 7.30 -16.93
N PHE A 771 11.36 8.15 -17.26
CA PHE A 771 12.39 7.91 -18.25
C PHE A 771 13.72 7.70 -17.55
N SER A 772 14.46 6.68 -17.95
CA SER A 772 15.82 6.41 -17.50
C SER A 772 16.73 6.17 -18.70
N TYR A 773 17.86 6.87 -18.72
CA TYR A 773 18.94 6.68 -19.67
C TYR A 773 20.21 6.37 -18.90
N SER A 774 20.91 5.32 -19.32
CA SER A 774 22.20 4.93 -18.78
C SER A 774 23.16 4.65 -19.93
N TRP A 775 24.31 5.29 -19.88
CA TRP A 775 25.44 5.07 -20.78
C TRP A 775 26.67 4.79 -19.91
N GLN A 776 27.30 3.64 -20.11
CA GLN A 776 28.50 3.27 -19.39
C GLN A 776 29.50 2.64 -20.33
N ARG A 777 30.74 3.15 -20.30
CA ARG A 777 31.87 2.55 -20.98
C ARG A 777 32.61 1.63 -20.01
N VAL A 778 32.78 0.37 -20.39
CA VAL A 778 33.55 -0.63 -19.66
C VAL A 778 34.61 -1.14 -20.61
N ASN A 779 35.87 -0.77 -20.38
CA ASN A 779 36.96 -1.02 -21.32
C ASN A 779 36.65 -0.39 -22.71
N ASN A 780 36.71 -1.19 -23.78
CA ASN A 780 36.31 -0.78 -25.12
C ASN A 780 34.81 -0.97 -25.41
N ASP A 781 34.08 -1.67 -24.55
CA ASP A 781 32.65 -1.90 -24.74
C ASP A 781 31.82 -0.77 -24.14
N THR A 782 30.70 -0.47 -24.79
CA THR A 782 29.75 0.53 -24.32
C THR A 782 28.41 -0.14 -24.09
N ARG A 783 27.93 -0.07 -22.84
CA ARG A 783 26.59 -0.52 -22.45
C ARG A 783 25.66 0.69 -22.42
N LYS A 784 24.51 0.58 -23.07
CA LYS A 784 23.50 1.63 -23.17
C LYS A 784 22.14 1.05 -22.82
N SER A 785 21.32 1.82 -22.13
CA SER A 785 19.91 1.51 -21.87
C SER A 785 19.13 2.83 -21.88
N ALA A 786 17.93 2.81 -22.43
CA ALA A 786 17.06 3.97 -22.56
C ALA A 786 15.62 3.49 -22.46
N ILE A 787 15.01 3.60 -21.28
CA ILE A 787 13.70 3.00 -21.01
C ILE A 787 12.73 4.11 -20.58
N LEU A 788 11.56 4.17 -21.22
CA LEU A 788 10.42 4.96 -20.76
C LEU A 788 9.36 4.00 -20.22
N ASN A 789 8.99 4.17 -18.96
CA ASN A 789 7.89 3.45 -18.34
C ASN A 789 6.75 4.42 -18.03
N ALA A 790 5.55 4.06 -18.46
CA ALA A 790 4.28 4.67 -18.12
C ALA A 790 3.51 3.70 -17.20
N ASN A 791 3.62 3.93 -15.89
CA ASN A 791 3.04 3.07 -14.86
C ASN A 791 1.70 3.66 -14.37
N ASN A 792 0.83 2.79 -13.85
CA ASN A 792 -0.46 3.16 -13.29
C ASN A 792 -1.30 4.06 -14.21
N ILE A 793 -1.29 3.80 -15.53
CA ILE A 793 -2.20 4.47 -16.46
C ILE A 793 -3.61 4.02 -16.07
N ARG A 794 -4.32 4.85 -15.33
CA ARG A 794 -5.69 4.60 -14.87
C ARG A 794 -6.60 5.54 -15.64
N ILE A 795 -7.61 4.99 -16.30
CA ILE A 795 -8.58 5.72 -17.10
C ILE A 795 -9.98 5.29 -16.64
N ARG A 796 -10.77 6.23 -16.14
CA ARG A 796 -12.19 5.99 -15.84
C ARG A 796 -13.04 6.48 -17.00
N LEU A 797 -13.47 5.54 -17.85
CA LEU A 797 -14.26 5.84 -19.05
C LEU A 797 -15.68 6.30 -18.69
N THR A 798 -16.26 5.69 -17.64
CA THR A 798 -17.54 6.07 -17.01
C THR A 798 -17.44 5.81 -15.49
N PRO A 799 -18.41 6.17 -14.63
CA PRO A 799 -18.37 5.89 -13.19
C PRO A 799 -18.09 4.42 -12.86
N GLU A 800 -18.60 3.53 -13.71
CA GLU A 800 -18.59 2.10 -13.49
C GLU A 800 -17.46 1.36 -14.21
N TRP A 801 -16.76 2.01 -15.17
CA TRP A 801 -15.67 1.41 -15.93
C TRP A 801 -14.31 2.00 -15.54
N GLU A 802 -13.40 1.14 -15.08
CA GLU A 802 -12.02 1.51 -14.81
C GLU A 802 -11.07 0.64 -15.66
N PHE A 803 -10.28 1.30 -16.49
CA PHE A 803 -9.19 0.69 -17.23
C PHE A 803 -7.86 1.04 -16.55
N THR A 804 -7.02 0.04 -16.31
CA THR A 804 -5.67 0.22 -15.76
C THR A 804 -4.66 -0.48 -16.64
N THR A 805 -3.56 0.18 -16.98
CA THR A 805 -2.46 -0.43 -17.72
C THR A 805 -1.09 0.11 -17.30
N SER A 806 -0.05 -0.65 -17.61
CA SER A 806 1.35 -0.25 -17.47
C SER A 806 2.07 -0.56 -18.77
N LEU A 807 2.71 0.44 -19.36
CA LEU A 807 3.44 0.33 -20.61
C LEU A 807 4.89 0.70 -20.37
N GLY A 808 5.81 0.09 -21.10
CA GLY A 808 7.17 0.57 -21.19
C GLY A 808 7.78 0.28 -22.54
N TYR A 809 8.79 1.06 -22.90
CA TYR A 809 9.48 0.96 -24.19
C TYR A 809 10.98 1.14 -23.99
N ASP A 810 11.77 0.18 -24.47
CA ASP A 810 13.22 0.28 -24.54
C ASP A 810 13.64 0.82 -25.91
N PHE A 811 14.18 2.04 -25.94
CA PHE A 811 14.63 2.70 -27.17
C PHE A 811 15.93 2.12 -27.75
N ILE A 812 16.69 1.34 -26.98
CA ILE A 812 17.91 0.67 -27.44
C ILE A 812 17.56 -0.66 -28.10
N GLU A 813 16.76 -1.49 -27.44
CA GLU A 813 16.30 -2.78 -27.98
C GLU A 813 15.13 -2.65 -28.96
N GLN A 814 14.51 -1.47 -29.02
CA GLN A 814 13.35 -1.14 -29.87
C GLN A 814 12.09 -1.99 -29.58
N ASN A 815 11.98 -2.50 -28.35
CA ASN A 815 10.93 -3.41 -27.93
C ASN A 815 10.07 -2.82 -26.80
N LEU A 816 8.80 -3.24 -26.75
CA LEU A 816 7.93 -2.97 -25.62
C LEU A 816 8.33 -3.83 -24.43
N THR A 817 8.35 -3.25 -23.24
CA THR A 817 8.43 -4.02 -22.00
C THR A 817 7.10 -4.76 -21.78
N PRO A 818 7.09 -5.85 -21.00
CA PRO A 818 5.84 -6.55 -20.72
C PRO A 818 4.77 -5.61 -20.16
N THR A 819 3.54 -5.80 -20.63
CA THR A 819 2.44 -4.86 -20.45
C THR A 819 1.24 -5.59 -19.88
N ARG A 820 0.65 -5.05 -18.82
CA ARG A 820 -0.61 -5.57 -18.26
C ARG A 820 -1.74 -4.63 -18.61
N PHE A 821 -2.84 -5.19 -19.09
CA PHE A 821 -4.13 -4.52 -19.25
C PHE A 821 -5.09 -5.07 -18.21
N SER A 822 -5.81 -4.20 -17.52
CA SER A 822 -6.81 -4.56 -16.52
C SER A 822 -8.05 -3.73 -16.80
N VAL A 823 -9.18 -4.39 -17.01
CA VAL A 823 -10.47 -3.75 -17.18
C VAL A 823 -11.35 -4.18 -16.02
N ARG A 824 -11.96 -3.22 -15.33
CA ARG A 824 -12.94 -3.47 -14.27
C ARG A 824 -14.23 -2.77 -14.62
N ARG A 825 -15.35 -3.47 -14.41
CA ARG A 825 -16.69 -2.92 -14.55
C ARG A 825 -17.51 -3.26 -13.31
N ASN A 826 -18.02 -2.24 -12.64
CA ASN A 826 -19.06 -2.42 -11.66
C ASN A 826 -20.43 -2.53 -12.37
N LEU A 827 -21.10 -3.64 -12.13
CA LEU A 827 -22.40 -4.02 -12.69
C LEU A 827 -23.48 -3.89 -11.61
N HIS A 828 -23.35 -2.87 -10.75
CA HIS A 828 -24.18 -2.59 -9.58
C HIS A 828 -24.03 -3.66 -8.48
N CYS A 829 -24.56 -4.85 -8.72
CA CYS A 829 -24.52 -5.99 -7.79
C CYS A 829 -23.34 -6.93 -8.03
N TRP A 830 -22.72 -6.83 -9.20
CA TRP A 830 -21.59 -7.65 -9.61
C TRP A 830 -20.39 -6.78 -9.95
N ASN A 831 -19.19 -7.32 -9.78
CA ASN A 831 -17.96 -6.72 -10.22
C ASN A 831 -17.31 -7.70 -11.21
N MET A 832 -17.08 -7.19 -12.40
CA MET A 832 -16.37 -7.91 -13.45
C MET A 832 -14.95 -7.36 -13.53
N SER A 833 -13.97 -8.24 -13.55
CA SER A 833 -12.58 -7.89 -13.82
C SER A 833 -11.98 -8.80 -14.88
N PHE A 834 -11.24 -8.20 -15.80
CA PHE A 834 -10.50 -8.88 -16.85
C PHE A 834 -9.07 -8.36 -16.84
N ASP A 835 -8.12 -9.22 -16.49
CA ASP A 835 -6.69 -8.94 -16.56
C ASP A 835 -6.08 -9.68 -17.75
N TRP A 836 -5.22 -9.01 -18.51
CA TRP A 836 -4.60 -9.56 -19.71
C TRP A 836 -3.16 -9.08 -19.85
N ASN A 837 -2.23 -10.00 -20.05
CA ASN A 837 -0.88 -9.72 -20.49
C ASN A 837 -0.63 -10.43 -21.84
N PRO A 838 -0.58 -9.70 -22.96
CA PRO A 838 -0.34 -10.29 -24.28
C PRO A 838 1.14 -10.44 -24.66
N PHE A 839 2.07 -9.81 -23.96
CA PHE A 839 3.45 -9.66 -24.42
C PHE A 839 4.47 -10.17 -23.38
N GLY A 840 5.63 -10.64 -23.87
CA GLY A 840 6.70 -11.21 -23.06
C GLY A 840 6.53 -12.70 -22.77
N ASP A 841 7.44 -13.26 -21.96
CA ASP A 841 7.51 -14.70 -21.67
C ASP A 841 6.32 -15.24 -20.86
N PHE A 842 5.45 -14.35 -20.39
CA PHE A 842 4.33 -14.67 -19.52
C PHE A 842 3.01 -14.08 -20.00
N GLN A 843 2.39 -14.78 -20.95
CA GLN A 843 1.08 -14.45 -21.46
C GLN A 843 -0.01 -15.08 -20.59
N TYR A 844 -1.03 -14.30 -20.25
CA TYR A 844 -2.22 -14.79 -19.57
C TYR A 844 -3.40 -13.88 -19.83
N TYR A 845 -4.60 -14.42 -19.70
CA TYR A 845 -5.80 -13.66 -19.44
C TYR A 845 -6.51 -14.28 -18.23
N LEU A 846 -7.14 -13.44 -17.45
CA LEU A 846 -7.82 -13.79 -16.21
C LEU A 846 -9.15 -13.05 -16.21
N PHE A 847 -10.23 -13.80 -16.37
CA PHE A 847 -11.59 -13.29 -16.16
C PHE A 847 -12.05 -13.66 -14.75
N ARG A 848 -12.59 -12.70 -14.01
CA ARG A 848 -13.18 -12.89 -12.70
C ARG A 848 -14.51 -12.14 -12.62
N LEU A 849 -15.52 -12.84 -12.14
CA LEU A 849 -16.83 -12.30 -11.80
C LEU A 849 -17.08 -12.55 -10.31
N SER A 850 -17.36 -11.48 -9.56
CA SER A 850 -17.68 -11.53 -8.13
C SER A 850 -18.89 -10.64 -7.84
N VAL A 851 -19.55 -10.84 -6.71
CA VAL A 851 -20.64 -10.02 -6.19
C VAL A 851 -20.05 -8.83 -5.44
N THR A 852 -20.56 -7.62 -5.71
CA THR A 852 -20.04 -6.37 -5.13
C THR A 852 -20.57 -6.12 -3.72
N ASP A 853 -21.75 -6.65 -3.40
CA ASP A 853 -22.47 -6.26 -2.19
C ASP A 853 -21.93 -6.97 -0.94
N THR A 854 -21.42 -6.16 0.00
CA THR A 854 -21.02 -6.56 1.34
C THR A 854 -22.10 -7.33 2.09
N GLN A 855 -23.38 -7.09 1.75
CA GLN A 855 -24.51 -7.77 2.36
C GLN A 855 -24.68 -9.21 1.87
N ILE A 856 -24.44 -9.53 0.59
CA ILE A 856 -24.39 -10.93 0.16
C ILE A 856 -23.22 -11.63 0.84
N GLN A 857 -22.05 -10.99 0.89
CA GLN A 857 -20.89 -11.58 1.54
C GLN A 857 -21.19 -11.92 3.00
N GLY A 858 -21.80 -10.98 3.73
CA GLY A 858 -22.22 -11.24 5.10
C GLY A 858 -23.39 -12.22 5.23
N LEU A 859 -24.29 -12.32 4.24
CA LEU A 859 -25.36 -13.31 4.21
C LEU A 859 -24.79 -14.72 4.00
N MET A 860 -23.84 -14.89 3.07
CA MET A 860 -23.09 -16.14 2.87
C MET A 860 -22.31 -16.53 4.13
N GLN A 861 -21.83 -15.56 4.90
CA GLN A 861 -21.23 -15.79 6.22
C GLN A 861 -22.27 -16.21 7.29
N MET A 862 -23.54 -15.85 7.13
CA MET A 862 -24.62 -16.14 8.08
C MET A 862 -25.40 -17.44 7.80
N LEU A 863 -25.30 -18.01 6.59
CA LEU A 863 -26.09 -19.17 6.20
C LEU A 863 -25.92 -20.33 7.22
N PRO A 864 -27.03 -20.91 7.70
CA PRO A 864 -26.99 -21.89 8.77
C PRO A 864 -26.36 -23.21 8.29
N GLY A 865 -25.31 -23.62 9.00
CA GLY A 865 -24.60 -24.88 8.81
C GLY A 865 -23.65 -25.22 9.95
N LEU A 866 -23.02 -24.23 10.59
CA LEU A 866 -22.04 -24.46 11.67
C LEU A 866 -21.99 -23.37 12.76
N ASN A 867 -22.99 -22.48 12.85
CA ASN A 867 -23.02 -21.33 13.80
C ASN A 867 -23.35 -21.67 15.27
N ASN A 868 -23.18 -22.92 15.70
CA ASN A 868 -23.41 -23.30 17.10
C ASN A 868 -22.30 -22.82 18.06
N LEU A 869 -21.20 -22.22 17.57
CA LEU A 869 -20.08 -21.79 18.40
C LEU A 869 -20.18 -20.34 18.92
N ASP A 870 -20.97 -19.48 18.27
CA ASP A 870 -21.09 -18.05 18.66
C ASP A 870 -22.10 -17.79 19.79
N ARG A 871 -22.87 -18.79 20.20
CA ARG A 871 -23.92 -18.61 21.23
C ARG A 871 -23.42 -18.64 22.68
N SER A 872 -22.14 -18.93 22.93
CA SER A 872 -21.63 -19.09 24.31
C SER A 872 -21.03 -17.82 24.95
N SER A 873 -20.90 -16.71 24.23
CA SER A 873 -20.18 -15.51 24.70
C SER A 873 -20.99 -14.21 24.56
N SER A 874 -22.18 -14.15 25.16
CA SER A 874 -22.84 -12.86 25.44
C SER A 874 -23.66 -12.94 26.73
N PRO A 875 -23.20 -12.32 27.84
CA PRO A 875 -24.03 -12.10 29.01
C PRO A 875 -24.84 -10.83 28.78
N ILE A 876 -25.95 -10.91 28.06
CA ILE A 876 -26.94 -9.85 28.06
C ILE A 876 -28.30 -10.47 28.39
N ASN A 877 -28.73 -10.19 29.62
CA ASN A 877 -30.08 -10.40 30.12
C ASN A 877 -31.13 -9.97 29.08
N ARG A 878 -31.98 -10.91 28.68
CA ARG A 878 -33.31 -10.60 28.14
C ARG A 878 -34.32 -11.46 28.87
N ARG A 879 -35.10 -10.80 29.74
CA ARG A 879 -36.45 -11.21 30.11
C ARG A 879 -37.41 -10.70 29.05
#